data_AF-A0A7C4S2G0-F1
#
_entry.id   AF-A0A7C4S2G0-F1
#
_cell.length_a   1.000
_cell.length_b   1.000
_cell.length_c   1.000
_cell.angle_alpha   90.00
_cell.angle_beta   90.00
_cell.angle_gamma   90.00
#
_symmetry.space_group_name_H-M   'P 1'
#
loop_
_entity.id
_entity.type
_entity.pdbx_description
1 polymer ?
#
loop_
_entity_poly.entity_id
_entity_poly.type
_entity_poly.pdbx_seq_one_letter_code
_entity_poly.pdbx_strand_id
1 'polypeptide(L)'
;MVISDSRGRRVTIGDILVGEVWMASGQSNMQWPAAKSDCSKLKVAPKGTVAPIREFEVTSVYAALHPIEHADGAWKNGDYGQYSAIALAFAHKLYEELDAPIGILNCSFSQTSIQSWVPRVGFRDGEDAYTQAIYRQILETDPATPEHRAAWDRFYQEVEAALKEQRAISTKTPGNLHGNRDATWMFNGRLNPVVPYAIRGAIWNHGYANIGEGLRYYHNLHSLVRGWRLVWNRPDLPVFFHQFYSADVSPYPSIAGAAEMRLGTWLARDIPQTGMASQIDVEGAVHYRHKAVSGQRLALQALKNVYGKKELVADGPMYKSYEVQGDRLIVEFEHAEGGLVVAETGSNAIGKNGTGFSEPTIIEGGEARVKLFYLADDQRVWYPANVRIDGHKAIVTSPKVKAPRGVSYATGGVGFQPNLYNRALLPATPFIVYDHELVKSETWPDPPLKIDGVAVDPATVGKAYEYRKMPLLSSQFRDHAVLQAGVPVTVWGSAVHDWGYEAPGRAEIRFSFAGIEKTIPVTPGMREWQVTLPPMKASAEPKTLRVVFTIDGERVHERVYTNVVIGEVWYVAAPSLPFRLPGGAPTGGVVRAMTRRAKGSTSSHLRRFSVCISTTPENRYESRWEEAREGLAAALGRRIAAQTGNPVGIIFMQSEGGKGAVSPELKSWIPAEALNQAPSLLADYENLAALRPGTEQYLANGRRYLAAWKAYWSEYVPQLIATRRVPDGKAWGSYPTFASSVTSKAGQTYNALVHSFTPAALRGVAFIAGPAMVQQDGGATYGEQLSALANGWKQRFGGGDLDFVYTLPSRELAPRLTKPEQIKGRSAAVEVQDWGDVAGLIEAVVKRSR
;
A
#
# COMPACT_ATOMS: atom_id res chain seq x y z
N MET A 1 31.38 -28.56 -22.31
CA MET A 1 30.65 -29.73 -21.79
C MET A 1 29.93 -30.43 -22.93
N VAL A 2 30.07 -31.75 -23.06
CA VAL A 2 29.37 -32.53 -24.09
C VAL A 2 28.45 -33.50 -23.35
N ILE A 3 27.16 -33.47 -23.69
CA ILE A 3 26.14 -34.36 -23.14
C ILE A 3 25.64 -35.23 -24.29
N SER A 4 25.62 -36.54 -24.09
CA SER A 4 25.10 -37.50 -25.06
C SER A 4 24.20 -38.52 -24.39
N ASP A 5 23.13 -38.94 -25.07
CA ASP A 5 22.28 -40.03 -24.60
C ASP A 5 22.47 -41.33 -25.41
N SER A 6 21.89 -42.42 -24.91
CA SER A 6 21.94 -43.74 -25.55
C SER A 6 21.28 -43.81 -26.92
N ARG A 7 20.55 -42.76 -27.33
CA ARG A 7 19.92 -42.64 -28.65
C ARG A 7 20.79 -41.84 -29.64
N GLY A 8 22.01 -41.49 -29.25
CA GLY A 8 22.95 -40.75 -30.08
C GLY A 8 22.68 -39.25 -30.16
N ARG A 9 21.73 -38.72 -29.38
CA ARG A 9 21.52 -37.26 -29.31
C ARG A 9 22.69 -36.64 -28.57
N ARG A 10 23.31 -35.61 -29.16
CA ARG A 10 24.48 -34.92 -28.61
C ARG A 10 24.20 -33.43 -28.49
N VAL A 11 24.48 -32.86 -27.32
CA VAL A 11 24.46 -31.42 -27.04
C VAL A 11 25.85 -31.00 -26.60
N THR A 12 26.40 -29.96 -27.23
CA THR A 12 27.66 -29.35 -26.83
C THR A 12 27.37 -27.98 -26.24
N ILE A 13 27.75 -27.77 -24.99
CA ILE A 13 27.66 -26.47 -24.28
C ILE A 13 29.08 -25.91 -24.15
N GLY A 14 29.32 -24.76 -24.77
CA GLY A 14 30.59 -24.03 -24.72
C GLY A 14 30.56 -22.87 -23.72
N ASP A 15 31.68 -22.16 -23.62
CA ASP A 15 31.83 -20.97 -22.76
C ASP A 15 31.41 -21.19 -21.30
N ILE A 16 32.00 -22.20 -20.67
CA ILE A 16 31.72 -22.56 -19.27
C ILE A 16 32.89 -22.12 -18.39
N LEU A 17 32.57 -21.40 -17.31
CA LEU A 17 33.52 -21.09 -16.24
C LEU A 17 33.25 -22.00 -15.04
N VAL A 18 34.31 -22.36 -14.33
CA VAL A 18 34.26 -23.07 -13.04
C VAL A 18 34.78 -22.10 -11.98
N GLY A 19 34.00 -21.89 -10.93
CA GLY A 19 34.31 -20.90 -9.91
C GLY A 19 33.27 -20.90 -8.79
N GLU A 20 33.16 -19.78 -8.07
CA GLU A 20 32.28 -19.65 -6.92
C GLU A 20 30.86 -19.23 -7.36
N VAL A 21 29.84 -19.99 -6.97
CA VAL A 21 28.45 -19.70 -7.34
C VAL A 21 27.64 -19.33 -6.10
N TRP A 22 26.99 -18.18 -6.13
CA TRP A 22 26.14 -17.68 -5.05
C TRP A 22 24.70 -17.47 -5.52
N MET A 23 23.73 -17.85 -4.70
CA MET A 23 22.34 -17.51 -4.96
C MET A 23 22.03 -16.10 -4.44
N ALA A 24 21.41 -15.27 -5.26
CA ALA A 24 20.92 -13.95 -4.87
C ALA A 24 19.39 -13.93 -4.95
N SER A 25 18.73 -13.61 -3.83
CA SER A 25 17.27 -13.53 -3.76
C SER A 25 16.79 -12.37 -2.89
N GLY A 26 15.50 -12.08 -3.00
CA GLY A 26 14.86 -10.97 -2.29
C GLY A 26 13.91 -10.18 -3.20
N GLN A 27 13.71 -8.91 -2.87
CA GLN A 27 12.74 -8.04 -3.54
C GLN A 27 13.37 -7.07 -4.55
N SER A 28 12.65 -5.97 -4.84
CA SER A 28 13.03 -4.90 -5.77
C SER A 28 14.46 -4.37 -5.66
N ASN A 29 15.04 -4.27 -4.46
CA ASN A 29 16.40 -3.75 -4.28
C ASN A 29 17.46 -4.79 -4.69
N MET A 30 17.19 -6.09 -4.49
CA MET A 30 18.00 -7.17 -5.07
C MET A 30 17.79 -7.26 -6.59
N GLN A 31 16.57 -7.06 -7.08
CA GLN A 31 16.27 -7.09 -8.52
C GLN A 31 16.82 -5.88 -9.29
N TRP A 32 17.21 -4.81 -8.59
CA TRP A 32 17.48 -3.51 -9.20
C TRP A 32 18.69 -3.57 -10.16
N PRO A 33 18.56 -3.06 -11.41
CA PRO A 33 19.68 -3.08 -12.35
C PRO A 33 20.86 -2.21 -11.93
N ALA A 34 22.09 -2.70 -12.09
CA ALA A 34 23.31 -1.98 -11.78
C ALA A 34 23.42 -0.64 -12.51
N ALA A 35 23.01 -0.57 -13.79
CA ALA A 35 22.99 0.66 -14.59
C ALA A 35 22.15 1.79 -13.97
N LYS A 36 21.16 1.44 -13.14
CA LYS A 36 20.27 2.38 -12.45
C LYS A 36 20.72 2.69 -11.01
N SER A 37 21.95 2.39 -10.67
CA SER A 37 22.55 2.58 -9.33
C SER A 37 23.98 3.09 -9.43
N ASP A 38 24.62 3.34 -8.29
CA ASP A 38 26.06 3.63 -8.24
C ASP A 38 26.94 2.44 -8.68
N CYS A 39 26.41 1.21 -8.69
CA CYS A 39 27.13 0.03 -9.19
C CYS A 39 27.51 0.12 -10.67
N SER A 40 26.88 1.01 -11.45
CA SER A 40 27.29 1.36 -12.82
C SER A 40 28.74 1.86 -12.93
N LYS A 41 29.34 2.28 -11.81
CA LYS A 41 30.72 2.75 -11.73
C LYS A 41 31.73 1.64 -11.42
N LEU A 42 31.28 0.46 -10.99
CA LEU A 42 32.17 -0.66 -10.70
C LEU A 42 32.93 -1.07 -11.96
N LYS A 43 34.23 -1.26 -11.83
CA LYS A 43 35.11 -1.69 -12.92
C LYS A 43 35.52 -3.13 -12.67
N VAL A 44 35.00 -4.03 -13.50
CA VAL A 44 35.42 -5.44 -13.50
C VAL A 44 36.57 -5.58 -14.50
N ALA A 45 37.78 -5.76 -14.01
CA ALA A 45 38.95 -6.01 -14.84
C ALA A 45 39.11 -7.54 -15.06
N PRO A 46 38.80 -8.07 -16.25
CA PRO A 46 39.03 -9.49 -16.53
C PRO A 46 40.53 -9.77 -16.55
N LYS A 47 40.98 -10.81 -15.84
CA LYS A 47 42.37 -11.30 -15.93
C LYS A 47 42.61 -12.19 -17.15
N GLY A 48 41.54 -12.59 -17.84
CA GLY A 48 41.57 -13.34 -19.09
C GLY A 48 40.74 -12.66 -20.18
N THR A 49 40.36 -13.43 -21.21
CA THR A 49 39.61 -12.92 -22.37
C THR A 49 38.09 -12.98 -22.21
N VAL A 50 37.60 -13.52 -21.09
CA VAL A 50 36.18 -13.76 -20.83
C VAL A 50 35.70 -13.00 -19.60
N ALA A 51 34.41 -12.65 -19.57
CA ALA A 51 33.79 -11.99 -18.43
C ALA A 51 33.85 -12.88 -17.16
N PRO A 52 34.55 -12.46 -16.08
CA PRO A 52 34.80 -13.30 -14.92
C PRO A 52 33.60 -13.41 -13.98
N ILE A 53 32.69 -12.45 -14.04
CA ILE A 53 31.44 -12.44 -13.28
C ILE A 53 30.29 -12.71 -14.25
N ARG A 54 29.41 -13.66 -13.90
CA ARG A 54 28.24 -14.01 -14.70
C ARG A 54 27.00 -14.12 -13.83
N GLU A 55 25.86 -13.68 -14.36
CA GLU A 55 24.56 -13.80 -13.69
C GLU A 55 23.63 -14.67 -14.53
N PHE A 56 23.04 -15.69 -13.91
CA PHE A 56 21.85 -16.37 -14.41
C PHE A 56 20.62 -15.75 -13.76
N GLU A 57 19.76 -15.15 -14.56
CA GLU A 57 18.48 -14.61 -14.09
C GLU A 57 17.35 -15.57 -14.47
N VAL A 58 16.51 -15.92 -13.50
CA VAL A 58 15.23 -16.61 -13.76
C VAL A 58 14.23 -15.58 -14.29
N THR A 59 13.87 -15.71 -15.58
CA THR A 59 13.01 -14.74 -16.28
C THR A 59 11.57 -15.22 -16.42
N SER A 60 11.33 -16.53 -16.45
CA SER A 60 9.98 -17.10 -16.50
C SER A 60 9.40 -17.39 -15.12
N VAL A 61 8.07 -17.52 -15.07
CA VAL A 61 7.26 -17.89 -13.90
C VAL A 61 7.51 -17.04 -12.66
N TYR A 62 6.58 -16.13 -12.41
CA TYR A 62 6.67 -15.23 -11.26
C TYR A 62 6.41 -15.96 -9.93
N ALA A 63 5.33 -16.73 -9.84
CA ALA A 63 4.90 -17.42 -8.63
C ALA A 63 4.03 -18.63 -9.00
N ALA A 64 4.03 -19.70 -8.20
CA ALA A 64 3.24 -20.89 -8.44
C ALA A 64 2.72 -21.52 -7.14
N LEU A 65 1.53 -22.13 -7.19
CA LEU A 65 0.93 -22.78 -6.03
C LEU A 65 1.71 -24.02 -5.58
N HIS A 66 2.22 -24.78 -6.55
CA HIS A 66 3.05 -25.96 -6.32
C HIS A 66 4.45 -25.78 -6.95
N PRO A 67 5.48 -26.45 -6.42
CA PRO A 67 6.82 -26.41 -6.97
C PRO A 67 6.84 -26.76 -8.46
N ILE A 68 7.47 -25.91 -9.27
CA ILE A 68 7.73 -26.19 -10.68
C ILE A 68 9.22 -26.45 -10.91
N GLU A 69 9.56 -27.19 -11.96
CA GLU A 69 10.93 -27.61 -12.27
C GLU A 69 11.46 -27.08 -13.60
N HIS A 70 10.68 -26.23 -14.27
CA HIS A 70 11.05 -25.65 -15.55
C HIS A 70 10.90 -24.14 -15.52
N ALA A 71 12.03 -23.45 -15.70
CA ALA A 71 12.04 -22.02 -15.90
C ALA A 71 12.99 -21.62 -17.03
N ASP A 72 12.62 -20.58 -17.76
CA ASP A 72 13.50 -19.86 -18.66
C ASP A 72 14.45 -18.97 -17.85
N GLY A 73 15.69 -18.93 -18.34
CA GLY A 73 16.77 -18.10 -17.82
C GLY A 73 18.01 -18.31 -18.68
N ALA A 74 18.97 -17.40 -18.57
CA ALA A 74 20.23 -17.50 -19.29
C ALA A 74 21.37 -16.90 -18.48
N TRP A 75 22.55 -17.51 -18.60
CA TRP A 75 23.80 -16.92 -18.11
C TRP A 75 24.18 -15.75 -19.01
N LYS A 76 24.20 -14.55 -18.45
CA LYS A 76 24.69 -13.34 -19.12
C LYS A 76 26.22 -13.33 -19.08
N ASN A 77 26.87 -12.77 -20.10
CA ASN A 77 28.31 -12.85 -20.31
C ASN A 77 29.05 -11.49 -20.24
N GLY A 78 28.69 -10.63 -19.28
CA GLY A 78 29.46 -9.40 -18.99
C GLY A 78 28.77 -8.06 -19.26
N ASP A 79 27.50 -8.04 -19.72
CA ASP A 79 26.69 -6.81 -19.68
C ASP A 79 26.25 -6.51 -18.24
N TYR A 80 27.20 -6.01 -17.45
CA TYR A 80 27.03 -5.75 -16.03
C TYR A 80 25.95 -4.72 -15.73
N GLY A 81 25.58 -3.87 -16.69
CA GLY A 81 24.52 -2.86 -16.50
C GLY A 81 23.15 -3.46 -16.20
N GLN A 82 22.88 -4.66 -16.73
CA GLN A 82 21.61 -5.38 -16.55
C GLN A 82 21.62 -6.38 -15.38
N TYR A 83 22.72 -6.46 -14.63
CA TYR A 83 22.82 -7.38 -13.50
C TYR A 83 22.13 -6.77 -12.28
N SER A 84 21.76 -7.61 -11.32
CA SER A 84 21.43 -7.15 -9.97
C SER A 84 22.57 -6.29 -9.41
N ALA A 85 22.27 -5.06 -9.01
CA ALA A 85 23.25 -4.13 -8.48
C ALA A 85 23.93 -4.66 -7.22
N ILE A 86 23.15 -5.15 -6.25
CA ILE A 86 23.67 -5.68 -4.98
C ILE A 86 24.48 -6.95 -5.24
N ALA A 87 23.97 -7.86 -6.08
CA ALA A 87 24.66 -9.11 -6.35
C ALA A 87 25.95 -8.89 -7.17
N LEU A 88 25.95 -7.94 -8.12
CA LEU A 88 27.15 -7.54 -8.85
C LEU A 88 28.21 -6.97 -7.91
N ALA A 89 27.84 -6.07 -7.00
CA ALA A 89 28.79 -5.49 -6.04
C ALA A 89 29.35 -6.55 -5.07
N PHE A 90 28.52 -7.50 -4.66
CA PHE A 90 28.95 -8.67 -3.89
C PHE A 90 29.97 -9.52 -4.66
N ALA A 91 29.64 -9.89 -5.91
CA ALA A 91 30.50 -10.71 -6.74
C ALA A 91 31.79 -10.01 -7.15
N HIS A 92 31.73 -8.70 -7.40
CA HIS A 92 32.91 -7.88 -7.72
C HIS A 92 33.91 -7.90 -6.57
N LYS A 93 33.46 -7.69 -5.33
CA LYS A 93 34.32 -7.77 -4.14
C LYS A 93 34.89 -9.17 -3.93
N LEU A 94 34.13 -10.23 -4.16
CA LEU A 94 34.66 -11.60 -4.07
C LEU A 94 35.70 -11.89 -5.17
N TYR A 95 35.45 -11.46 -6.40
CA TYR A 95 36.37 -11.65 -7.51
C TYR A 95 37.73 -10.98 -7.25
N GLU A 96 37.73 -9.76 -6.71
CA GLU A 96 38.96 -9.04 -6.35
C GLU A 96 39.81 -9.79 -5.30
N GLU A 97 39.16 -10.47 -4.36
CA GLU A 97 39.80 -11.08 -3.19
C GLU A 97 40.16 -12.56 -3.39
N LEU A 98 39.38 -13.29 -4.21
CA LEU A 98 39.51 -14.73 -4.41
C LEU A 98 40.24 -15.10 -5.70
N ASP A 99 40.30 -14.18 -6.66
CA ASP A 99 40.86 -14.43 -7.99
C ASP A 99 40.22 -15.62 -8.73
N ALA A 100 38.91 -15.81 -8.54
CA ALA A 100 38.14 -16.90 -9.15
C ALA A 100 36.89 -16.34 -9.85
N PRO A 101 36.46 -16.93 -10.99
CA PRO A 101 35.19 -16.55 -11.61
C PRO A 101 34.02 -16.65 -10.63
N ILE A 102 33.10 -15.69 -10.68
CA ILE A 102 31.94 -15.64 -9.79
C ILE A 102 30.65 -15.78 -10.58
N GLY A 103 29.86 -16.80 -10.26
CA GLY A 103 28.50 -17.00 -10.77
C GLY A 103 27.46 -16.50 -9.77
N ILE A 104 26.42 -15.83 -10.26
CA ILE A 104 25.26 -15.40 -9.49
C ILE A 104 24.02 -16.10 -10.04
N LEU A 105 23.29 -16.84 -9.19
CA LEU A 105 21.94 -17.30 -9.50
C LEU A 105 20.94 -16.29 -8.95
N ASN A 106 20.47 -15.38 -9.79
CA ASN A 106 19.53 -14.34 -9.40
C ASN A 106 18.08 -14.84 -9.52
N CYS A 107 17.46 -15.06 -8.37
CA CYS A 107 16.07 -15.48 -8.25
C CYS A 107 15.16 -14.35 -7.75
N SER A 108 15.65 -13.11 -7.58
CA SER A 108 14.90 -12.03 -6.92
C SER A 108 13.65 -11.54 -7.68
N PHE A 109 12.65 -11.02 -6.96
CA PHE A 109 11.44 -10.43 -7.55
C PHE A 109 10.73 -9.41 -6.65
N SER A 110 10.33 -8.28 -7.23
CA SER A 110 9.68 -7.16 -6.53
C SER A 110 8.28 -7.47 -5.94
N GLN A 111 7.87 -6.68 -4.95
CA GLN A 111 6.54 -6.70 -4.30
C GLN A 111 6.15 -8.03 -3.64
N THR A 112 7.13 -8.80 -3.18
CA THR A 112 6.95 -10.09 -2.49
C THR A 112 7.14 -9.93 -0.99
N SER A 113 6.57 -10.84 -0.21
CA SER A 113 6.77 -10.96 1.24
C SER A 113 7.76 -12.10 1.54
N ILE A 114 8.49 -12.08 2.67
CA ILE A 114 9.50 -13.11 2.97
C ILE A 114 8.91 -14.53 2.99
N GLN A 115 7.71 -14.71 3.53
CA GLN A 115 7.04 -16.01 3.63
C GLN A 115 6.84 -16.67 2.25
N SER A 116 6.69 -15.87 1.18
CA SER A 116 6.53 -16.41 -0.17
C SER A 116 7.78 -17.13 -0.70
N TRP A 117 8.96 -16.85 -0.14
CA TRP A 117 10.26 -17.43 -0.53
C TRP A 117 10.69 -18.62 0.31
N VAL A 118 9.92 -18.94 1.34
CA VAL A 118 10.16 -20.06 2.24
C VAL A 118 9.52 -21.31 1.60
N PRO A 119 10.28 -22.40 1.37
CA PRO A 119 9.67 -23.66 0.93
C PRO A 119 8.77 -24.24 2.02
N ARG A 120 7.78 -25.06 1.65
CA ARG A 120 6.85 -25.69 2.60
C ARG A 120 7.53 -26.35 3.80
N VAL A 121 8.63 -27.06 3.56
CA VAL A 121 9.43 -27.71 4.61
C VAL A 121 10.02 -26.73 5.63
N GLY A 122 10.26 -25.49 5.21
CA GLY A 122 10.71 -24.41 6.09
C GLY A 122 9.68 -24.00 7.13
N PHE A 123 8.37 -24.13 6.85
CA PHE A 123 7.31 -23.86 7.83
C PHE A 123 6.91 -25.08 8.65
N ARG A 124 6.90 -26.28 8.05
CA ARG A 124 6.50 -27.54 8.69
C ARG A 124 7.19 -27.74 10.04
N ASP A 125 8.48 -27.46 10.10
CA ASP A 125 9.32 -27.77 11.24
C ASP A 125 9.40 -26.61 12.26
N GLY A 126 8.67 -25.51 12.06
CA GLY A 126 8.71 -24.33 12.95
C GLY A 126 7.94 -24.52 14.24
N GLU A 127 8.48 -24.09 15.36
CA GLU A 127 7.88 -24.38 16.67
C GLU A 127 6.99 -23.23 17.18
N ASP A 128 7.18 -22.01 16.68
CA ASP A 128 6.40 -20.86 17.10
C ASP A 128 4.98 -20.84 16.49
N ALA A 129 4.04 -20.25 17.23
CA ALA A 129 2.63 -20.23 16.86
C ALA A 129 2.36 -19.49 15.53
N TYR A 130 3.16 -18.48 15.19
CA TYR A 130 3.02 -17.73 13.95
C TYR A 130 3.38 -18.60 12.74
N THR A 131 4.53 -19.27 12.80
CA THR A 131 4.98 -20.22 11.78
C THR A 131 4.00 -21.38 11.61
N GLN A 132 3.49 -21.93 12.71
CA GLN A 132 2.48 -23.01 12.68
C GLN A 132 1.15 -22.56 12.06
N ALA A 133 0.73 -21.31 12.29
CA ALA A 133 -0.45 -20.75 11.65
C ALA A 133 -0.27 -20.63 10.12
N ILE A 134 0.91 -20.21 9.65
CA ILE A 134 1.23 -20.19 8.21
C ILE A 134 1.23 -21.62 7.65
N TYR A 135 1.83 -22.57 8.36
CA TYR A 135 1.86 -23.96 7.91
C TYR A 135 0.45 -24.52 7.73
N ARG A 136 -0.47 -24.24 8.65
CA ARG A 136 -1.89 -24.62 8.53
C ARG A 136 -2.55 -24.05 7.27
N GLN A 137 -2.29 -22.78 6.93
CA GLN A 137 -2.82 -22.19 5.70
C GLN A 137 -2.29 -22.90 4.44
N ILE A 138 -1.02 -23.32 4.45
CA ILE A 138 -0.43 -24.11 3.36
C ILE A 138 -1.14 -25.47 3.25
N LEU A 139 -1.48 -26.11 4.37
CA LEU A 139 -2.25 -27.37 4.35
C LEU A 139 -3.65 -27.15 3.78
N GLU A 140 -4.38 -26.11 4.21
CA GLU A 140 -5.70 -25.76 3.65
C GLU A 140 -5.68 -25.53 2.12
N THR A 141 -4.53 -25.18 1.56
CA THR A 141 -4.35 -24.97 0.12
C THR A 141 -3.84 -26.20 -0.64
N ASP A 142 -3.38 -27.23 0.06
CA ASP A 142 -2.89 -28.48 -0.56
C ASP A 142 -4.01 -29.52 -0.64
N PRO A 143 -4.53 -29.85 -1.86
CA PRO A 143 -5.66 -30.76 -2.03
C PRO A 143 -5.39 -32.19 -1.56
N ALA A 144 -4.14 -32.56 -1.28
CA ALA A 144 -3.78 -33.86 -0.72
C ALA A 144 -4.02 -33.97 0.79
N THR A 145 -4.39 -32.89 1.48
CA THR A 145 -4.45 -32.84 2.95
C THR A 145 -5.88 -32.93 3.50
N PRO A 146 -6.07 -33.44 4.73
CA PRO A 146 -7.37 -33.39 5.41
C PRO A 146 -7.81 -31.96 5.74
N GLU A 147 -6.87 -31.04 6.01
CA GLU A 147 -7.17 -29.63 6.29
C GLU A 147 -7.81 -28.95 5.08
N HIS A 148 -7.30 -29.21 3.87
CA HIS A 148 -7.91 -28.74 2.64
C HIS A 148 -9.36 -29.23 2.51
N ARG A 149 -9.58 -30.55 2.65
CA ARG A 149 -10.94 -31.12 2.55
C ARG A 149 -11.89 -30.42 3.52
N ALA A 150 -11.51 -30.31 4.79
CA ALA A 150 -12.35 -29.69 5.81
C ALA A 150 -12.65 -28.21 5.53
N ALA A 151 -11.65 -27.45 5.08
CA ALA A 151 -11.80 -26.03 4.81
C ALA A 151 -12.62 -25.76 3.54
N TRP A 152 -12.41 -26.54 2.48
CA TRP A 152 -13.10 -26.38 1.21
C TRP A 152 -14.53 -26.94 1.23
N ASP A 153 -14.79 -28.03 1.95
CA ASP A 153 -16.16 -28.52 2.17
C ASP A 153 -17.00 -27.46 2.87
N ARG A 154 -16.45 -26.82 3.91
CA ARG A 154 -17.11 -25.70 4.59
C ARG A 154 -17.34 -24.52 3.65
N PHE A 155 -16.33 -24.14 2.88
CA PHE A 155 -16.45 -23.05 1.90
C PHE A 155 -17.59 -23.31 0.91
N TYR A 156 -17.67 -24.50 0.33
CA TYR A 156 -18.74 -24.85 -0.60
C TYR A 156 -20.12 -24.80 0.06
N GLN A 157 -20.26 -25.37 1.26
CA GLN A 157 -21.52 -25.36 2.03
C GLN A 157 -21.99 -23.94 2.33
N GLU A 158 -21.10 -23.05 2.79
CA GLU A 158 -21.47 -21.67 3.12
C GLU A 158 -21.86 -20.85 1.88
N VAL A 159 -21.18 -21.06 0.75
CA VAL A 159 -21.52 -20.41 -0.52
C VAL A 159 -22.85 -20.94 -1.05
N GLU A 160 -23.08 -22.26 -1.02
CA GLU A 160 -24.35 -22.88 -1.43
C GLU A 160 -25.51 -22.40 -0.55
N ALA A 161 -25.30 -22.32 0.77
CA ALA A 161 -26.28 -21.74 1.70
C ALA A 161 -26.59 -20.28 1.36
N ALA A 162 -25.56 -19.46 1.08
CA ALA A 162 -25.74 -18.07 0.68
C ALA A 162 -26.59 -17.93 -0.59
N LEU A 163 -26.36 -18.80 -1.58
CA LEU A 163 -27.12 -18.82 -2.83
C LEU A 163 -28.57 -19.26 -2.60
N LYS A 164 -28.81 -20.28 -1.78
CA LYS A 164 -30.16 -20.75 -1.42
C LYS A 164 -30.96 -19.67 -0.68
N GLU A 165 -30.30 -18.95 0.22
CA GLU A 165 -30.87 -17.84 0.99
C GLU A 165 -30.91 -16.52 0.21
N GLN A 166 -30.42 -16.51 -1.03
CA GLN A 166 -30.33 -15.32 -1.91
C GLN A 166 -29.61 -14.12 -1.28
N ARG A 167 -28.68 -14.38 -0.37
CA ARG A 167 -27.84 -13.36 0.28
C ARG A 167 -26.49 -13.22 -0.43
N ALA A 168 -25.77 -12.15 -0.06
CA ALA A 168 -24.41 -11.97 -0.53
C ALA A 168 -23.48 -13.09 -0.05
N ILE A 169 -22.70 -13.65 -0.98
CA ILE A 169 -21.55 -14.49 -0.70
C ILE A 169 -20.46 -13.61 -0.08
N SER A 170 -20.24 -13.81 1.22
CA SER A 170 -19.19 -13.15 2.02
C SER A 170 -18.12 -14.10 2.54
N THR A 171 -18.27 -15.41 2.27
CA THR A 171 -17.34 -16.45 2.68
C THR A 171 -15.95 -16.20 2.07
N LYS A 172 -14.91 -16.27 2.91
CA LYS A 172 -13.52 -16.10 2.49
C LYS A 172 -13.00 -17.37 1.83
N THR A 173 -12.20 -17.22 0.77
CA THR A 173 -11.47 -18.34 0.17
C THR A 173 -10.53 -18.96 1.21
N PRO A 174 -10.55 -20.29 1.41
CA PRO A 174 -9.66 -20.97 2.35
C PRO A 174 -8.16 -20.89 1.98
N GLY A 175 -7.29 -21.01 2.98
CA GLY A 175 -5.84 -21.09 2.81
C GLY A 175 -5.15 -19.81 2.29
N ASN A 176 -4.03 -19.97 1.59
CA ASN A 176 -3.16 -18.87 1.13
C ASN A 176 -3.25 -18.65 -0.40
N LEU A 177 -4.43 -18.21 -0.88
CA LEU A 177 -4.79 -17.97 -2.30
C LEU A 177 -5.15 -16.50 -2.60
N HIS A 178 -4.31 -15.58 -2.15
CA HIS A 178 -4.44 -14.13 -2.28
C HIS A 178 -3.44 -13.50 -3.28
N GLY A 179 -2.34 -14.17 -3.62
CA GLY A 179 -1.37 -13.75 -4.64
C GLY A 179 0.09 -14.12 -4.32
N ASN A 180 1.05 -13.50 -5.02
CA ASN A 180 2.49 -13.79 -4.84
C ASN A 180 3.10 -13.50 -3.46
N ARG A 181 2.35 -12.91 -2.54
CA ARG A 181 2.80 -12.69 -1.16
C ARG A 181 2.41 -13.85 -0.24
N ASP A 182 1.69 -14.84 -0.76
CA ASP A 182 1.35 -16.03 0.00
C ASP A 182 2.57 -16.91 0.20
N ALA A 183 2.57 -17.59 1.34
CA ALA A 183 3.66 -18.46 1.76
C ALA A 183 3.97 -19.52 0.70
N THR A 184 5.25 -19.77 0.42
CA THR A 184 5.78 -20.74 -0.57
C THR A 184 5.66 -20.39 -2.06
N TRP A 185 4.83 -19.42 -2.46
CA TRP A 185 4.51 -19.25 -3.88
C TRP A 185 5.68 -18.79 -4.76
N MET A 186 6.50 -17.86 -4.26
CA MET A 186 7.70 -17.39 -4.97
C MET A 186 8.79 -18.45 -4.96
N PHE A 187 8.93 -19.20 -3.86
CA PHE A 187 9.82 -20.35 -3.81
C PHE A 187 9.46 -21.34 -4.91
N ASN A 188 8.20 -21.79 -4.95
CA ASN A 188 7.70 -22.79 -5.86
C ASN A 188 7.87 -22.39 -7.33
N GLY A 189 7.56 -21.14 -7.66
CA GLY A 189 7.61 -20.62 -9.03
C GLY A 189 9.03 -20.30 -9.51
N ARG A 190 9.82 -19.63 -8.69
CA ARG A 190 11.02 -18.92 -9.17
C ARG A 190 12.33 -19.49 -8.66
N LEU A 191 12.32 -20.11 -7.49
CA LEU A 191 13.53 -20.62 -6.84
C LEU A 191 13.63 -22.16 -6.96
N ASN A 192 12.52 -22.89 -6.87
CA ASN A 192 12.51 -24.34 -7.02
C ASN A 192 13.14 -24.84 -8.35
N PRO A 193 12.94 -24.19 -9.52
CA PRO A 193 13.56 -24.61 -10.76
C PRO A 193 15.09 -24.61 -10.77
N VAL A 194 15.74 -23.85 -9.86
CA VAL A 194 17.20 -23.81 -9.74
C VAL A 194 17.73 -24.73 -8.64
N VAL A 195 16.86 -25.44 -7.91
CA VAL A 195 17.27 -26.49 -6.97
C VAL A 195 17.47 -27.79 -7.78
N PRO A 196 18.56 -28.54 -7.59
CA PRO A 196 19.64 -28.38 -6.62
C PRO A 196 20.95 -27.86 -7.26
N TYR A 197 20.92 -26.78 -8.06
CA TYR A 197 22.13 -26.21 -8.64
C TYR A 197 23.16 -25.93 -7.52
N ALA A 198 24.40 -26.36 -7.74
CA ALA A 198 25.45 -26.27 -6.73
C ALA A 198 25.77 -24.79 -6.42
N ILE A 199 25.56 -24.41 -5.17
CA ILE A 199 25.86 -23.06 -4.66
C ILE A 199 26.77 -23.15 -3.44
N ARG A 200 27.65 -22.15 -3.29
CA ARG A 200 28.48 -21.96 -2.10
C ARG A 200 27.63 -21.50 -0.91
N GLY A 201 26.75 -20.54 -1.15
CA GLY A 201 25.86 -19.91 -0.17
C GLY A 201 24.83 -19.00 -0.85
N ALA A 202 24.07 -18.26 -0.05
CA ALA A 202 23.02 -17.36 -0.52
C ALA A 202 23.12 -15.96 0.10
N ILE A 203 22.70 -14.95 -0.67
CA ILE A 203 22.52 -13.58 -0.20
C ILE A 203 21.06 -13.12 -0.32
N TRP A 204 20.59 -12.39 0.68
CA TRP A 204 19.19 -12.00 0.85
C TRP A 204 19.02 -10.51 1.12
N ASN A 205 18.36 -9.79 0.21
CA ASN A 205 17.95 -8.39 0.43
C ASN A 205 16.43 -8.24 0.29
N HIS A 206 15.75 -8.12 1.43
CA HIS A 206 14.29 -8.06 1.52
C HIS A 206 13.84 -7.28 2.76
N GLY A 207 12.57 -6.89 2.81
CA GLY A 207 11.93 -6.39 4.03
C GLY A 207 10.80 -5.39 3.82
N TYR A 208 10.76 -4.68 2.69
CA TYR A 208 9.84 -3.54 2.51
C TYR A 208 8.36 -3.95 2.59
N ALA A 209 8.00 -5.08 1.99
CA ALA A 209 6.63 -5.58 2.02
C ALA A 209 6.19 -6.10 3.41
N ASN A 210 7.16 -6.39 4.29
CA ASN A 210 6.94 -6.87 5.65
C ASN A 210 7.17 -5.76 6.71
N ILE A 211 7.40 -4.50 6.30
CA ILE A 211 7.48 -3.37 7.23
C ILE A 211 6.19 -3.32 8.05
N GLY A 212 6.33 -3.28 9.38
CA GLY A 212 5.22 -3.28 10.31
C GLY A 212 4.75 -4.66 10.78
N GLU A 213 5.37 -5.75 10.31
CA GLU A 213 5.17 -7.10 10.87
C GLU A 213 6.03 -7.35 12.12
N GLY A 214 7.00 -6.48 12.42
CA GLY A 214 7.82 -6.55 13.62
C GLY A 214 8.65 -7.83 13.70
N LEU A 215 8.60 -8.50 14.86
CA LEU A 215 9.37 -9.73 15.14
C LEU A 215 8.92 -10.94 14.33
N ARG A 216 7.80 -10.90 13.61
CA ARG A 216 7.43 -11.97 12.66
C ARG A 216 8.51 -12.16 11.58
N TYR A 217 9.27 -11.11 11.26
CA TYR A 217 10.37 -11.21 10.32
C TYR A 217 11.51 -12.12 10.82
N TYR A 218 11.74 -12.18 12.14
CA TYR A 218 12.70 -13.11 12.76
C TYR A 218 12.30 -14.57 12.50
N HIS A 219 11.05 -14.93 12.79
CA HIS A 219 10.54 -16.29 12.56
C HIS A 219 10.57 -16.69 11.08
N ASN A 220 10.29 -15.74 10.19
CA ASN A 220 10.37 -15.97 8.75
C ASN A 220 11.81 -16.18 8.26
N LEU A 221 12.81 -15.47 8.80
CA LEU A 221 14.22 -15.70 8.48
C LEU A 221 14.67 -17.11 8.91
N HIS A 222 14.29 -17.54 10.11
CA HIS A 222 14.52 -18.91 10.59
C HIS A 222 13.89 -19.94 9.63
N SER A 223 12.63 -19.75 9.27
CA SER A 223 11.92 -20.64 8.35
C SER A 223 12.54 -20.65 6.96
N LEU A 224 12.99 -19.49 6.45
CA LEU A 224 13.67 -19.33 5.17
C LEU A 224 14.98 -20.12 5.14
N VAL A 225 15.88 -19.85 6.08
CA VAL A 225 17.21 -20.47 6.13
C VAL A 225 17.09 -21.98 6.32
N ARG A 226 16.26 -22.43 7.28
CA ARG A 226 15.97 -23.86 7.47
C ARG A 226 15.43 -24.49 6.19
N GLY A 227 14.44 -23.84 5.56
CA GLY A 227 13.83 -24.33 4.34
C GLY A 227 14.82 -24.50 3.21
N TRP A 228 15.67 -23.49 2.97
CA TRP A 228 16.71 -23.54 1.94
C TRP A 228 17.74 -24.63 2.21
N ARG A 229 18.18 -24.79 3.47
CA ARG A 229 19.10 -25.87 3.86
C ARG A 229 18.54 -27.25 3.55
N LEU A 230 17.25 -27.46 3.83
CA LEU A 230 16.58 -28.73 3.57
C LEU A 230 16.48 -29.03 2.06
N VAL A 231 16.03 -28.07 1.24
CA VAL A 231 15.82 -28.33 -0.21
C VAL A 231 17.13 -28.43 -1.00
N TRP A 232 18.21 -27.77 -0.56
CA TRP A 232 19.55 -27.98 -1.12
C TRP A 232 20.29 -29.18 -0.52
N ASN A 233 19.72 -29.83 0.50
CA ASN A 233 20.39 -30.88 1.27
C ASN A 233 21.78 -30.43 1.81
N ARG A 234 21.83 -29.22 2.36
CA ARG A 234 23.03 -28.59 2.92
C ARG A 234 22.71 -27.98 4.28
N PRO A 235 22.83 -28.72 5.40
CA PRO A 235 22.46 -28.23 6.73
C PRO A 235 23.32 -27.05 7.21
N ASP A 236 24.49 -26.85 6.61
CA ASP A 236 25.44 -25.79 6.90
C ASP A 236 25.45 -24.68 5.82
N LEU A 237 24.49 -24.66 4.89
CA LEU A 237 24.45 -23.68 3.81
C LEU A 237 24.56 -22.25 4.38
N PRO A 238 25.60 -21.49 4.00
CA PRO A 238 25.75 -20.10 4.44
C PRO A 238 24.67 -19.21 3.84
N VAL A 239 24.03 -18.39 4.67
CA VAL A 239 23.04 -17.40 4.22
C VAL A 239 23.33 -16.05 4.86
N PHE A 240 23.61 -15.04 4.04
CA PHE A 240 23.86 -13.68 4.50
C PHE A 240 22.71 -12.76 4.10
N PHE A 241 22.25 -11.95 5.06
CA PHE A 241 21.09 -11.09 4.86
C PHE A 241 21.37 -9.65 5.32
N HIS A 242 20.57 -8.72 4.83
CA HIS A 242 20.67 -7.32 5.26
C HIS A 242 19.77 -7.04 6.48
N GLN A 243 20.25 -6.22 7.41
CA GLN A 243 19.36 -5.43 8.26
C GLN A 243 18.81 -4.28 7.44
N PHE A 244 17.49 -4.12 7.46
CA PHE A 244 16.77 -3.20 6.59
C PHE A 244 17.20 -1.73 6.78
N TYR A 245 17.31 -0.99 5.68
CA TYR A 245 17.60 0.45 5.68
C TYR A 245 16.39 1.28 6.14
N SER A 246 16.59 2.58 6.43
CA SER A 246 15.48 3.46 6.79
C SER A 246 15.01 4.32 5.62
N ALA A 247 13.77 4.12 5.17
CA ALA A 247 13.16 4.95 4.11
C ALA A 247 12.48 6.24 4.64
N ASP A 248 12.20 6.29 5.93
CA ASP A 248 11.56 7.44 6.60
C ASP A 248 12.61 8.42 7.15
N VAL A 249 12.17 9.60 7.61
CA VAL A 249 13.01 10.64 8.26
C VAL A 249 12.39 11.13 9.58
N SER A 250 12.29 10.24 10.55
CA SER A 250 12.00 10.51 11.97
C SER A 250 13.22 10.14 12.84
N PRO A 251 13.87 11.11 13.50
CA PRO A 251 15.04 10.85 14.35
C PRO A 251 14.68 10.24 15.71
N TYR A 252 13.39 10.17 16.04
CA TYR A 252 12.92 9.79 17.35
C TYR A 252 12.95 8.27 17.57
N PRO A 253 13.16 7.78 18.81
CA PRO A 253 13.07 6.37 19.14
C PRO A 253 11.73 5.76 18.73
N SER A 254 11.76 4.51 18.25
CA SER A 254 10.55 3.79 17.85
C SER A 254 10.70 2.29 18.10
N ILE A 255 9.56 1.63 18.34
CA ILE A 255 9.42 0.17 18.42
C ILE A 255 8.37 -0.34 17.42
N ALA A 256 8.04 0.46 16.40
CA ALA A 256 7.04 0.14 15.39
C ALA A 256 7.64 0.19 13.97
N GLY A 257 6.87 -0.30 12.99
CA GLY A 257 7.25 -0.22 11.58
C GLY A 257 8.54 -0.99 11.28
N ALA A 258 9.54 -0.30 10.73
CA ALA A 258 10.84 -0.89 10.41
C ALA A 258 11.76 -1.04 11.65
N ALA A 259 11.47 -0.39 12.77
CA ALA A 259 12.30 -0.46 13.98
C ALA A 259 12.37 -1.90 14.52
N GLU A 260 11.21 -2.49 14.79
CA GLU A 260 11.12 -3.83 15.34
C GLU A 260 11.48 -4.92 14.30
N MET A 261 11.25 -4.65 13.02
CA MET A 261 11.74 -5.55 11.96
C MET A 261 13.29 -5.60 11.93
N ARG A 262 13.98 -4.46 12.13
CA ARG A 262 15.45 -4.41 12.25
C ARG A 262 15.95 -5.14 13.48
N LEU A 263 15.22 -5.06 14.60
CA LEU A 263 15.48 -5.89 15.77
C LEU A 263 15.32 -7.37 15.43
N GLY A 264 14.26 -7.75 14.70
CA GLY A 264 14.06 -9.13 14.22
C GLY A 264 15.22 -9.65 13.37
N THR A 265 15.75 -8.84 12.44
CA THR A 265 16.96 -9.21 11.67
C THR A 265 18.20 -9.33 12.57
N TRP A 266 18.33 -8.46 13.57
CA TRP A 266 19.46 -8.48 14.51
C TRP A 266 19.45 -9.73 15.40
N LEU A 267 18.27 -10.16 15.84
CA LEU A 267 18.07 -11.39 16.61
C LEU A 267 18.35 -12.64 15.77
N ALA A 268 18.00 -12.63 14.47
CA ALA A 268 18.18 -13.76 13.56
C ALA A 268 19.65 -14.12 13.27
N ARG A 269 20.61 -13.38 13.84
CA ARG A 269 22.04 -13.75 13.86
C ARG A 269 22.31 -15.00 14.70
N ASP A 270 21.35 -15.42 15.53
CA ASP A 270 21.37 -16.68 16.27
C ASP A 270 21.37 -17.92 15.34
N ILE A 271 20.95 -17.78 14.08
CA ILE A 271 20.99 -18.86 13.09
C ILE A 271 22.46 -19.18 12.76
N PRO A 272 22.95 -20.41 13.02
CA PRO A 272 24.33 -20.78 12.71
C PRO A 272 24.66 -20.62 11.23
N GLN A 273 25.91 -20.30 10.88
CA GLN A 273 26.36 -20.08 9.49
C GLN A 273 25.56 -19.00 8.75
N THR A 274 25.13 -17.97 9.46
CA THR A 274 24.54 -16.76 8.88
C THR A 274 25.32 -15.52 9.30
N GLY A 275 24.98 -14.39 8.70
CA GLY A 275 25.63 -13.11 8.94
C GLY A 275 24.77 -11.97 8.43
N MET A 276 24.82 -10.85 9.15
CA MET A 276 23.96 -9.71 8.91
C MET A 276 24.78 -8.50 8.48
N ALA A 277 24.50 -7.94 7.31
CA ALA A 277 25.07 -6.68 6.87
C ALA A 277 24.09 -5.52 7.13
N SER A 278 24.50 -4.51 7.91
CA SER A 278 23.63 -3.36 8.15
C SER A 278 23.61 -2.38 6.96
N GLN A 279 22.42 -1.86 6.68
CA GLN A 279 22.16 -0.82 5.67
C GLN A 279 21.67 0.49 6.29
N ILE A 280 21.85 0.66 7.59
CA ILE A 280 21.16 1.70 8.35
C ILE A 280 21.60 3.13 7.99
N ASP A 281 22.77 3.27 7.41
CA ASP A 281 23.39 4.51 6.93
C ASP A 281 23.12 4.80 5.44
N VAL A 282 22.34 3.96 4.76
CA VAL A 282 22.05 4.10 3.32
C VAL A 282 20.80 4.94 3.10
N GLU A 283 20.94 6.04 2.37
CA GLU A 283 19.83 6.93 2.01
C GLU A 283 18.96 6.39 0.86
N GLY A 284 17.64 6.50 1.03
CA GLY A 284 16.71 6.53 -0.08
C GLY A 284 15.28 6.31 0.35
N ALA A 285 14.34 6.53 -0.58
CA ALA A 285 12.96 6.08 -0.43
C ALA A 285 12.87 4.55 -0.61
N VAL A 286 11.81 4.01 -1.22
CA VAL A 286 11.63 2.56 -1.46
C VAL A 286 12.79 1.92 -2.25
N HIS A 287 13.44 2.69 -3.12
CA HIS A 287 14.57 2.24 -3.94
C HIS A 287 15.73 3.21 -3.79
N TYR A 288 16.75 2.83 -3.02
CA TYR A 288 17.94 3.64 -2.82
C TYR A 288 18.94 3.45 -3.97
N ARG A 289 19.63 4.53 -4.35
CA ARG A 289 20.63 4.53 -5.43
C ARG A 289 21.93 3.81 -5.03
N HIS A 290 22.28 3.87 -3.75
CA HIS A 290 23.59 3.47 -3.25
C HIS A 290 23.65 1.98 -2.87
N LYS A 291 23.92 1.15 -3.87
CA LYS A 291 23.84 -0.33 -3.76
C LYS A 291 25.20 -1.00 -3.67
N ALA A 292 26.28 -0.32 -4.09
CA ALA A 292 27.62 -0.88 -4.08
C ALA A 292 28.05 -1.30 -2.67
N VAL A 293 27.98 -0.35 -1.72
CA VAL A 293 28.34 -0.58 -0.31
C VAL A 293 27.49 -1.71 0.31
N SER A 294 26.22 -1.79 -0.05
CA SER A 294 25.33 -2.85 0.45
C SER A 294 25.77 -4.24 0.00
N GLY A 295 26.13 -4.42 -1.27
CA GLY A 295 26.62 -5.70 -1.79
C GLY A 295 28.01 -6.06 -1.24
N GLN A 296 28.90 -5.07 -1.15
CA GLN A 296 30.24 -5.24 -0.60
C GLN A 296 30.21 -5.71 0.86
N ARG A 297 29.31 -5.18 1.70
CA ARG A 297 29.17 -5.61 3.11
C ARG A 297 28.76 -7.07 3.25
N LEU A 298 27.90 -7.59 2.37
CA LEU A 298 27.60 -9.02 2.33
C LEU A 298 28.81 -9.85 1.89
N ALA A 299 29.64 -9.32 0.98
CA ALA A 299 30.86 -10.00 0.56
C ALA A 299 31.87 -10.11 1.71
N LEU A 300 31.94 -9.11 2.60
CA LEU A 300 32.76 -9.20 3.82
C LEU A 300 32.32 -10.38 4.71
N GLN A 301 31.01 -10.59 4.86
CA GLN A 301 30.47 -11.75 5.59
C GLN A 301 30.89 -13.08 4.93
N ALA A 302 30.85 -13.17 3.61
CA ALA A 302 31.31 -14.36 2.88
C ALA A 302 32.83 -14.60 3.03
N LEU A 303 33.65 -13.56 2.87
CA LEU A 303 35.10 -13.63 3.01
C LEU A 303 35.51 -14.11 4.41
N LYS A 304 34.91 -13.53 5.45
CA LYS A 304 35.16 -13.89 6.85
C LYS A 304 34.69 -15.31 7.17
N ASN A 305 33.43 -15.63 6.87
CA ASN A 305 32.77 -16.84 7.38
C ASN A 305 32.92 -18.08 6.48
N VAL A 306 33.24 -17.91 5.19
CA VAL A 306 33.34 -19.01 4.22
C VAL A 306 34.76 -19.19 3.69
N TYR A 307 35.49 -18.11 3.44
CA TYR A 307 36.81 -18.16 2.79
C TYR A 307 37.99 -17.93 3.75
N GLY A 308 37.76 -18.07 5.06
CA GLY A 308 38.83 -18.11 6.07
C GLY A 308 39.54 -16.78 6.32
N LYS A 309 39.03 -15.64 5.83
CA LYS A 309 39.58 -14.30 6.10
C LYS A 309 39.16 -13.82 7.49
N LYS A 310 39.55 -14.55 8.55
CA LYS A 310 39.04 -14.35 9.92
C LYS A 310 39.36 -12.98 10.52
N GLU A 311 40.46 -12.37 10.11
CA GLU A 311 40.87 -11.03 10.55
C GLU A 311 40.04 -9.90 9.89
N LEU A 312 39.22 -10.22 8.89
CA LEU A 312 38.37 -9.24 8.23
C LEU A 312 37.20 -8.86 9.13
N VAL A 313 37.04 -7.55 9.37
CA VAL A 313 35.88 -7.02 10.09
C VAL A 313 34.70 -6.95 9.11
N ALA A 314 33.63 -7.70 9.41
CA ALA A 314 32.41 -7.78 8.60
C ALA A 314 31.16 -7.25 9.32
N ASP A 315 31.29 -6.97 10.61
CA ASP A 315 30.22 -6.56 11.51
C ASP A 315 30.50 -5.14 12.01
N GLY A 316 29.49 -4.27 12.02
CA GLY A 316 29.56 -2.96 12.67
C GLY A 316 29.26 -3.05 14.17
N PRO A 317 29.46 -1.97 14.95
CA PRO A 317 29.20 -1.98 16.39
C PRO A 317 27.79 -2.43 16.72
N MET A 318 27.62 -3.33 17.69
CA MET A 318 26.31 -3.75 18.17
C MET A 318 26.23 -3.64 19.67
N TYR A 319 25.03 -3.35 20.19
CA TYR A 319 24.83 -3.21 21.64
C TYR A 319 25.18 -4.51 22.36
N LYS A 320 25.99 -4.41 23.42
CA LYS A 320 26.32 -5.52 24.31
C LYS A 320 25.69 -5.34 25.69
N SER A 321 25.89 -4.18 26.32
CA SER A 321 25.38 -3.88 27.65
C SER A 321 25.44 -2.37 27.94
N TYR A 322 24.91 -1.94 29.09
CA TYR A 322 25.27 -0.64 29.67
C TYR A 322 25.45 -0.75 31.18
N GLU A 323 26.19 0.20 31.76
CA GLU A 323 26.32 0.42 33.20
C GLU A 323 25.78 1.81 33.59
N VAL A 324 25.07 1.90 34.72
CA VAL A 324 24.59 3.18 35.28
C VAL A 324 25.62 3.74 36.24
N GLN A 325 26.05 4.99 36.04
CA GLN A 325 26.95 5.70 36.96
C GLN A 325 26.41 7.09 37.30
N GLY A 326 25.56 7.19 38.32
CA GLY A 326 24.90 8.47 38.64
C GLY A 326 23.96 8.89 37.51
N ASP A 327 24.25 10.01 36.85
CA ASP A 327 23.42 10.60 35.79
C ASP A 327 23.86 10.23 34.35
N ARG A 328 24.78 9.27 34.20
CA ARG A 328 25.26 8.79 32.89
C ARG A 328 25.09 7.29 32.73
N LEU A 329 24.94 6.86 31.47
CA LEU A 329 25.09 5.47 31.07
C LEU A 329 26.40 5.27 30.31
N ILE A 330 27.09 4.16 30.60
CA ILE A 330 28.24 3.71 29.82
C ILE A 330 27.79 2.52 28.99
N VAL A 331 27.55 2.73 27.70
CA VAL A 331 27.14 1.69 26.74
C VAL A 331 28.38 0.99 26.18
N GLU A 332 28.39 -0.34 26.22
CA GLU A 332 29.44 -1.16 25.63
C GLU A 332 28.96 -1.78 24.31
N PHE A 333 29.84 -1.79 23.32
CA PHE A 333 29.58 -2.38 22.00
C PHE A 333 30.45 -3.61 21.73
N GLU A 334 29.85 -4.64 21.12
CA GLU A 334 30.59 -5.68 20.39
C GLU A 334 30.96 -5.17 18.99
N HIS A 335 31.96 -5.80 18.34
CA HIS A 335 32.43 -5.45 16.99
C HIS A 335 32.93 -4.00 16.82
N ALA A 336 33.50 -3.46 17.91
CA ALA A 336 34.11 -2.14 17.98
C ALA A 336 35.60 -2.24 18.32
N GLU A 337 36.28 -3.29 17.87
CA GLU A 337 37.72 -3.46 18.05
C GLU A 337 38.47 -2.27 17.45
N GLY A 338 39.46 -1.74 18.19
CA GLY A 338 40.13 -0.49 17.84
C GLY A 338 39.33 0.77 18.15
N GLY A 339 38.07 0.67 18.56
CA GLY A 339 37.25 1.79 19.05
C GLY A 339 36.21 2.30 18.06
N LEU A 340 35.28 3.09 18.59
CA LEU A 340 34.24 3.76 17.84
C LEU A 340 34.79 5.02 17.17
N VAL A 341 34.24 5.34 16.00
CA VAL A 341 34.52 6.58 15.26
C VAL A 341 33.22 7.20 14.79
N VAL A 342 33.26 8.51 14.56
CA VAL A 342 32.17 9.23 13.90
C VAL A 342 32.53 9.38 12.43
N ALA A 343 31.64 8.98 11.52
CA ALA A 343 31.89 9.06 10.09
C ALA A 343 30.66 9.56 9.33
N GLU A 344 30.91 10.07 8.12
CA GLU A 344 29.90 10.52 7.17
C GLU A 344 30.05 9.81 5.82
N THR A 345 28.93 9.46 5.19
CA THR A 345 28.85 9.01 3.80
C THR A 345 28.51 10.19 2.90
N GLY A 346 28.67 10.04 1.58
CA GLY A 346 28.17 11.05 0.63
C GLY A 346 26.66 11.33 0.71
N SER A 347 25.90 10.48 1.41
CA SER A 347 24.49 10.69 1.71
C SER A 347 24.22 11.58 2.92
N ASN A 348 25.18 11.73 3.85
CA ASN A 348 25.02 12.57 5.05
C ASN A 348 26.05 13.73 5.17
N ALA A 349 26.94 13.87 4.17
CA ALA A 349 27.90 14.97 4.05
C ALA A 349 27.28 16.25 3.45
N ILE A 350 27.65 17.42 3.97
CA ILE A 350 27.28 18.74 3.42
C ILE A 350 28.27 19.07 2.30
N GLY A 351 28.02 18.54 1.10
CA GLY A 351 28.89 18.69 -0.08
C GLY A 351 29.40 17.34 -0.57
N LYS A 352 29.19 17.04 -1.86
CA LYS A 352 29.46 15.72 -2.44
C LYS A 352 30.97 15.41 -2.42
N ASN A 353 31.36 14.35 -1.72
CA ASN A 353 32.68 13.73 -1.79
C ASN A 353 32.81 12.85 -3.05
N GLY A 354 33.98 12.92 -3.68
CA GLY A 354 34.21 12.63 -5.10
C GLY A 354 34.40 11.18 -5.53
N THR A 355 34.27 10.18 -4.64
CA THR A 355 34.48 8.74 -4.99
C THR A 355 33.36 8.19 -5.87
N GLY A 356 32.16 8.78 -5.77
CA GLY A 356 30.99 8.37 -6.52
C GLY A 356 30.22 7.18 -5.95
N PHE A 357 30.67 6.62 -4.81
CA PHE A 357 29.98 5.64 -3.96
C PHE A 357 29.72 6.25 -2.58
N SER A 358 28.73 5.76 -1.82
CA SER A 358 28.45 6.24 -0.45
C SER A 358 29.34 5.55 0.60
N GLU A 359 30.64 5.51 0.35
CA GLU A 359 31.61 5.00 1.33
C GLU A 359 31.70 5.98 2.52
N PRO A 360 31.70 5.48 3.77
CA PRO A 360 31.89 6.34 4.93
C PRO A 360 33.32 6.90 5.00
N THR A 361 33.47 8.12 5.52
CA THR A 361 34.74 8.80 5.80
C THR A 361 34.71 9.34 7.22
N ILE A 362 35.79 9.13 7.99
CA ILE A 362 35.91 9.57 9.38
C ILE A 362 35.80 11.10 9.46
N ILE A 363 35.05 11.59 10.45
CA ILE A 363 34.98 13.00 10.83
C ILE A 363 35.92 13.23 12.01
N GLU A 364 37.05 13.89 11.74
CA GLU A 364 37.98 14.32 12.78
C GLU A 364 37.29 15.25 13.79
N GLY A 365 37.42 14.96 15.10
CA GLY A 365 36.70 15.69 16.15
C GLY A 365 35.18 15.57 16.09
N GLY A 366 34.65 14.55 15.39
CA GLY A 366 33.22 14.41 15.11
C GLY A 366 32.33 14.03 16.31
N GLU A 367 32.89 13.85 17.51
CA GLU A 367 32.16 13.40 18.71
C GLU A 367 30.96 14.29 19.05
N ALA A 368 31.13 15.62 18.97
CA ALA A 368 30.04 16.58 19.16
C ALA A 368 28.93 16.49 18.09
N ARG A 369 29.17 15.75 16.99
CA ARG A 369 28.20 15.50 15.92
C ARG A 369 27.47 14.16 16.06
N VAL A 370 27.75 13.33 17.07
CA VAL A 370 26.99 12.08 17.30
C VAL A 370 25.50 12.41 17.48
N LYS A 371 24.64 11.67 16.80
CA LYS A 371 23.17 11.89 16.80
C LYS A 371 22.43 10.62 17.23
N LEU A 372 21.12 10.76 17.43
CA LEU A 372 20.15 9.66 17.57
C LEU A 372 20.24 8.84 18.86
N PHE A 373 21.02 9.29 19.85
CA PHE A 373 21.00 8.74 21.20
C PHE A 373 19.92 9.39 22.06
N TYR A 374 19.19 8.55 22.78
CA TYR A 374 18.19 8.95 23.75
C TYR A 374 18.36 8.18 25.05
N LEU A 375 18.11 8.85 26.18
CA LEU A 375 18.02 8.23 27.51
C LEU A 375 16.58 8.22 27.99
N ALA A 376 16.17 7.13 28.64
CA ALA A 376 14.88 7.04 29.30
C ALA A 376 15.03 7.26 30.81
N ASP A 377 14.07 7.98 31.41
CA ASP A 377 13.90 8.10 32.85
C ASP A 377 13.03 6.97 33.43
N ASP A 378 12.72 7.05 34.73
CA ASP A 378 11.85 6.10 35.43
C ASP A 378 10.36 6.18 35.04
N GLN A 379 9.95 7.28 34.43
CA GLN A 379 8.62 7.49 33.86
C GLN A 379 8.51 7.01 32.41
N ARG A 380 9.58 6.39 31.88
CA ARG A 380 9.67 5.87 30.50
C ARG A 380 9.56 6.97 29.44
N VAL A 381 9.97 8.19 29.77
CA VAL A 381 10.08 9.30 28.82
C VAL A 381 11.48 9.32 28.24
N TRP A 382 11.58 9.38 26.90
CA TRP A 382 12.83 9.38 26.16
C TRP A 382 13.30 10.80 25.86
N TYR A 383 14.52 11.13 26.28
CA TYR A 383 15.15 12.44 26.14
C TYR A 383 16.37 12.37 25.22
N PRO A 384 16.60 13.36 24.33
CA PRO A 384 17.85 13.45 23.58
C PRO A 384 19.07 13.43 24.50
N ALA A 385 20.13 12.79 24.04
CA ALA A 385 21.35 12.61 24.83
C ALA A 385 22.61 13.03 24.09
N ASN A 386 23.58 13.52 24.85
CA ASN A 386 24.94 13.78 24.40
C ASN A 386 25.79 12.52 24.58
N VAL A 387 26.80 12.34 23.72
CA VAL A 387 27.67 11.17 23.74
C VAL A 387 29.13 11.58 23.79
N ARG A 388 29.88 10.92 24.68
CA ARG A 388 31.34 10.90 24.65
C ARG A 388 31.82 9.48 24.32
N ILE A 389 32.63 9.32 23.29
CA ILE A 389 33.27 8.07 22.89
C ILE A 389 34.48 7.81 23.79
N ASP A 390 34.61 6.56 24.24
CA ASP A 390 35.72 6.08 25.07
C ASP A 390 36.11 4.67 24.62
N GLY A 391 37.00 4.59 23.62
CA GLY A 391 37.36 3.33 22.99
C GLY A 391 36.14 2.66 22.34
N HIS A 392 35.80 1.45 22.79
CA HIS A 392 34.62 0.69 22.34
C HIS A 392 33.33 1.02 23.12
N LYS A 393 33.37 2.04 23.99
CA LYS A 393 32.25 2.46 24.81
C LYS A 393 31.73 3.84 24.40
N ALA A 394 30.44 4.07 24.64
CA ALA A 394 29.80 5.37 24.52
C ALA A 394 29.23 5.79 25.88
N ILE A 395 29.67 6.93 26.37
CA ILE A 395 29.19 7.54 27.62
C ILE A 395 28.09 8.53 27.26
N VAL A 396 26.88 8.20 27.68
CA VAL A 396 25.65 8.87 27.26
C VAL A 396 25.08 9.65 28.45
N THR A 397 24.80 10.93 28.23
CA THR A 397 24.26 11.84 29.27
C THR A 397 23.10 12.66 28.73
N SER A 398 22.16 13.04 29.60
CA SER A 398 21.11 14.01 29.25
C SER A 398 20.87 14.95 30.44
N PRO A 399 20.84 16.28 30.24
CA PRO A 399 20.61 17.23 31.34
C PRO A 399 19.32 16.98 32.14
N LYS A 400 18.30 16.41 31.47
CA LYS A 400 16.97 16.12 32.02
C LYS A 400 16.85 14.76 32.71
N VAL A 401 17.83 13.86 32.54
CA VAL A 401 17.76 12.49 33.07
C VAL A 401 18.83 12.32 34.14
N LYS A 402 18.41 12.27 35.41
CA LYS A 402 19.33 12.15 36.57
C LYS A 402 19.57 10.71 37.02
N ALA A 403 18.64 9.81 36.70
CA ALA A 403 18.73 8.38 36.99
C ALA A 403 18.31 7.62 35.73
N PRO A 404 19.21 7.48 34.73
CA PRO A 404 18.85 6.86 33.46
C PRO A 404 18.55 5.38 33.63
N ARG A 405 17.45 4.92 33.05
CA ARG A 405 17.00 3.53 33.09
C ARG A 405 16.99 2.83 31.74
N GLY A 406 17.13 3.57 30.65
CA GLY A 406 17.18 3.02 29.31
C GLY A 406 17.98 3.87 28.35
N VAL A 407 18.36 3.25 27.24
CA VAL A 407 19.10 3.88 26.14
C VAL A 407 18.58 3.39 24.79
N SER A 408 18.49 4.29 23.83
CA SER A 408 18.12 4.01 22.46
C SER A 408 19.12 4.65 21.51
N TYR A 409 19.47 3.93 20.44
CA TYR A 409 20.21 4.45 19.30
C TYR A 409 19.51 4.09 17.99
N ALA A 410 19.22 5.11 17.19
CA ALA A 410 18.82 5.00 15.79
C ALA A 410 17.63 4.06 15.45
N THR A 411 16.72 3.83 16.40
CA THR A 411 15.56 2.94 16.20
C THR A 411 14.40 3.57 15.45
N GLY A 412 14.41 4.90 15.27
CA GLY A 412 13.44 5.62 14.46
C GLY A 412 13.55 5.34 12.95
N GLY A 413 12.73 6.07 12.19
CA GLY A 413 12.89 6.20 10.75
C GLY A 413 14.06 7.11 10.43
N VAL A 414 15.28 6.74 10.77
CA VAL A 414 16.43 7.67 10.86
C VAL A 414 17.00 8.17 9.52
N GLY A 415 16.43 7.76 8.39
CA GLY A 415 16.96 8.04 7.06
C GLY A 415 18.45 7.70 6.98
N PHE A 416 19.26 8.71 6.61
CA PHE A 416 20.72 8.63 6.48
C PHE A 416 21.49 9.24 7.67
N GLN A 417 20.80 9.58 8.74
CA GLN A 417 21.39 10.28 9.89
C GLN A 417 22.39 9.48 10.75
N PRO A 418 22.38 8.13 10.80
CA PRO A 418 23.34 7.36 11.59
C PRO A 418 24.79 7.69 11.23
N ASN A 419 25.61 7.93 12.26
CA ASN A 419 26.99 8.37 12.08
C ASN A 419 28.01 7.74 13.04
N LEU A 420 27.61 6.74 13.83
CA LEU A 420 28.51 5.96 14.68
C LEU A 420 28.97 4.70 13.95
N TYR A 421 30.28 4.47 13.87
CA TYR A 421 30.91 3.35 13.16
C TYR A 421 32.03 2.73 14.01
N ASN A 422 32.50 1.54 13.62
CA ASN A 422 33.82 1.06 14.05
C ASN A 422 34.93 1.59 13.12
N ARG A 423 36.19 1.31 13.44
CA ARG A 423 37.34 1.69 12.59
C ARG A 423 37.38 1.02 11.22
N ALA A 424 36.62 -0.05 11.01
CA ALA A 424 36.42 -0.66 9.69
C ALA A 424 35.32 0.04 8.86
N LEU A 425 34.77 1.15 9.36
CA LEU A 425 33.74 1.95 8.69
C LEU A 425 32.45 1.16 8.42
N LEU A 426 32.08 0.27 9.34
CA LEU A 426 30.79 -0.41 9.38
C LEU A 426 29.88 0.26 10.43
N PRO A 427 28.62 0.58 10.08
CA PRO A 427 27.75 1.39 10.93
C PRO A 427 27.25 0.60 12.14
N ALA A 428 27.08 1.31 13.25
CA ALA A 428 26.47 0.75 14.45
C ALA A 428 25.01 0.37 14.20
N THR A 429 24.61 -0.82 14.66
CA THR A 429 23.22 -1.27 14.50
C THR A 429 22.29 -0.59 15.51
N PRO A 430 21.02 -0.30 15.16
CA PRO A 430 20.04 0.23 16.08
C PRO A 430 19.77 -0.69 17.27
N PHE A 431 19.47 -0.09 18.43
CA PHE A 431 19.02 -0.81 19.61
C PHE A 431 18.18 0.09 20.52
N ILE A 432 17.32 -0.51 21.34
CA ILE A 432 16.57 0.16 22.39
C ILE A 432 16.41 -0.79 23.56
N VAL A 433 16.87 -0.36 24.73
CA VAL A 433 16.94 -1.17 25.95
C VAL A 433 16.43 -0.32 27.11
N TYR A 434 15.67 -0.94 28.01
CA TYR A 434 15.18 -0.34 29.24
C TYR A 434 15.25 -1.39 30.35
N ASP A 435 15.81 -1.03 31.51
CA ASP A 435 16.07 -1.97 32.60
C ASP A 435 16.85 -3.22 32.16
N HIS A 436 17.87 -3.02 31.33
CA HIS A 436 18.71 -4.07 30.73
C HIS A 436 17.97 -5.06 29.82
N GLU A 437 16.70 -4.81 29.51
CA GLU A 437 15.88 -5.64 28.62
C GLU A 437 15.63 -4.95 27.28
N LEU A 438 15.65 -5.73 26.18
CA LEU A 438 15.30 -5.23 24.86
C LEU A 438 13.84 -4.79 24.82
N VAL A 439 13.58 -3.58 24.33
CA VAL A 439 12.21 -3.07 24.21
C VAL A 439 11.56 -3.63 22.95
N LYS A 440 10.45 -4.34 23.12
CA LYS A 440 9.64 -4.95 22.06
C LYS A 440 8.23 -4.38 22.10
N SER A 441 7.55 -4.30 20.96
CA SER A 441 6.17 -3.80 20.88
C SER A 441 5.18 -4.64 21.70
N GLU A 442 5.46 -5.93 21.86
CA GLU A 442 4.63 -6.86 22.64
C GLU A 442 4.78 -6.70 24.16
N THR A 443 5.95 -6.25 24.64
CA THR A 443 6.25 -6.15 26.07
C THR A 443 6.24 -4.73 26.59
N TRP A 444 6.32 -3.73 25.71
CA TRP A 444 6.35 -2.34 26.10
C TRP A 444 4.94 -1.74 26.27
N PRO A 445 4.61 -1.16 27.43
CA PRO A 445 3.24 -0.75 27.75
C PRO A 445 2.82 0.59 27.13
N ASP A 446 3.77 1.42 26.69
CA ASP A 446 3.50 2.74 26.11
C ASP A 446 3.89 2.81 24.61
N PRO A 447 3.16 2.18 23.67
CA PRO A 447 3.31 2.43 22.23
C PRO A 447 2.26 3.45 21.73
N PRO A 448 2.65 4.61 21.16
CA PRO A 448 4.01 5.08 20.85
C PRO A 448 4.83 5.40 22.10
N LEU A 449 6.17 5.31 21.98
CA LEU A 449 7.09 5.73 23.03
C LEU A 449 6.85 7.20 23.40
N LYS A 450 6.89 7.53 24.70
CA LYS A 450 6.82 8.90 25.20
C LYS A 450 8.17 9.58 24.95
N ILE A 451 8.19 10.68 24.22
CA ILE A 451 9.41 11.41 23.87
C ILE A 451 9.27 12.86 24.34
N ASP A 452 10.26 13.36 25.05
CA ASP A 452 10.26 14.74 25.56
C ASP A 452 10.16 15.76 24.43
N GLY A 453 9.28 16.75 24.62
CA GLY A 453 9.03 17.82 23.64
C GLY A 453 8.27 17.39 22.38
N VAL A 454 7.91 16.11 22.24
CA VAL A 454 7.14 15.60 21.10
C VAL A 454 5.70 15.36 21.54
N ALA A 455 4.80 16.25 21.13
CA ALA A 455 3.37 15.96 21.24
C ALA A 455 3.01 14.85 20.25
N VAL A 456 2.34 13.82 20.74
CA VAL A 456 1.75 12.78 19.88
C VAL A 456 0.68 13.46 19.04
N ASP A 457 0.95 13.65 17.76
CA ASP A 457 -0.07 14.12 16.83
C ASP A 457 -1.05 12.96 16.55
N PRO A 458 -2.33 13.08 16.97
CA PRO A 458 -3.32 12.03 16.77
C PRO A 458 -3.63 11.77 15.29
N ALA A 459 -3.22 12.65 14.38
CA ALA A 459 -3.35 12.47 12.95
C ALA A 459 -2.24 11.59 12.33
N THR A 460 -1.08 11.49 12.99
CA THR A 460 0.10 10.76 12.49
C THR A 460 0.46 9.53 13.32
N VAL A 461 -0.06 9.42 14.55
CA VAL A 461 0.23 8.32 15.47
C VAL A 461 -1.03 7.52 15.80
N GLY A 462 -0.88 6.19 15.83
CA GLY A 462 -1.96 5.24 15.58
C GLY A 462 -1.93 4.91 14.10
N LYS A 463 -1.84 3.61 13.74
CA LYS A 463 -1.57 3.22 12.33
C LYS A 463 -2.53 4.03 11.45
N ALA A 464 -2.05 4.68 10.40
CA ALA A 464 -2.95 5.31 9.43
C ALA A 464 -4.05 4.31 9.02
N TYR A 465 -3.76 3.00 9.07
CA TYR A 465 -4.70 1.89 9.00
C TYR A 465 -5.73 1.75 10.13
N GLU A 466 -5.43 2.00 11.40
CA GLU A 466 -6.39 2.06 12.52
C GLU A 466 -7.43 3.18 12.29
N TYR A 467 -7.00 4.32 11.76
CA TYR A 467 -7.89 5.42 11.35
C TYR A 467 -8.74 5.07 10.11
N ARG A 468 -8.29 4.13 9.28
CA ARG A 468 -9.07 3.48 8.20
C ARG A 468 -10.04 2.41 8.74
N LYS A 469 -9.90 2.04 10.02
CA LYS A 469 -10.50 0.88 10.67
C LYS A 469 -11.58 1.26 11.72
N MET A 470 -12.14 2.47 11.70
CA MET A 470 -13.14 2.89 12.71
C MET A 470 -14.37 3.50 12.05
N PRO A 471 -15.56 3.47 12.68
CA PRO A 471 -16.79 4.03 12.12
C PRO A 471 -16.61 5.48 11.67
N LEU A 472 -16.60 5.72 10.36
CA LEU A 472 -16.25 7.00 9.74
C LEU A 472 -17.50 7.84 9.49
N LEU A 473 -17.60 9.02 10.12
CA LEU A 473 -18.43 10.10 9.56
C LEU A 473 -18.04 10.29 8.08
N SER A 474 -19.04 10.26 7.20
CA SER A 474 -18.81 10.23 5.76
C SER A 474 -18.06 11.49 5.28
N SER A 475 -17.13 11.32 4.34
CA SER A 475 -16.10 12.33 3.99
C SER A 475 -16.60 13.70 3.51
N GLN A 476 -17.86 13.84 3.15
CA GLN A 476 -18.48 15.09 2.73
C GLN A 476 -18.83 16.01 3.89
N PHE A 477 -18.94 15.48 5.11
CA PHE A 477 -19.19 16.23 6.33
C PHE A 477 -17.84 16.58 6.98
N ARG A 478 -17.33 17.78 6.70
CA ARG A 478 -16.00 18.23 7.10
C ARG A 478 -15.96 19.72 7.43
N ASP A 479 -14.80 20.19 7.85
CA ASP A 479 -14.56 21.63 8.01
C ASP A 479 -15.02 22.37 6.76
N HIS A 480 -15.63 23.53 6.98
CA HIS A 480 -16.14 24.39 5.93
C HIS A 480 -17.31 23.84 5.10
N ALA A 481 -17.90 22.69 5.45
CA ALA A 481 -19.06 22.17 4.71
C ALA A 481 -20.23 23.16 4.64
N VAL A 482 -20.98 23.09 3.53
CA VAL A 482 -22.28 23.77 3.37
C VAL A 482 -23.36 22.71 3.36
N LEU A 483 -24.32 22.79 4.28
CA LEU A 483 -25.47 21.89 4.34
C LEU A 483 -26.71 22.58 3.74
N GLN A 484 -27.55 21.82 3.04
CA GLN A 484 -28.70 22.35 2.34
C GLN A 484 -29.73 22.98 3.30
N ALA A 485 -30.12 24.23 3.02
CA ALA A 485 -31.16 24.97 3.72
C ALA A 485 -32.57 24.52 3.29
N GLY A 486 -33.55 24.70 4.18
CA GLY A 486 -34.98 24.59 3.88
C GLY A 486 -35.54 23.16 3.76
N VAL A 487 -34.71 22.13 3.88
CA VAL A 487 -35.13 20.72 3.83
C VAL A 487 -34.41 19.89 4.91
N PRO A 488 -34.95 18.72 5.30
CA PRO A 488 -34.24 17.83 6.21
C PRO A 488 -32.90 17.36 5.62
N VAL A 489 -31.84 17.36 6.44
CA VAL A 489 -30.49 16.95 6.01
C VAL A 489 -30.11 15.68 6.77
N THR A 490 -29.87 14.58 6.05
CA THR A 490 -29.34 13.36 6.67
C THR A 490 -27.82 13.48 6.79
N VAL A 491 -27.28 13.27 7.99
CA VAL A 491 -25.84 13.08 8.25
C VAL A 491 -25.60 11.62 8.56
N TRP A 492 -24.57 11.02 7.96
CA TRP A 492 -24.33 9.58 8.09
C TRP A 492 -22.86 9.23 8.12
N GLY A 493 -22.59 8.00 8.57
CA GLY A 493 -21.27 7.42 8.57
C GLY A 493 -21.31 5.91 8.68
N SER A 494 -20.15 5.29 8.51
CA SER A 494 -20.01 3.85 8.70
C SER A 494 -20.17 3.51 10.18
N ALA A 495 -20.90 2.44 10.50
CA ALA A 495 -20.99 1.86 11.84
C ALA A 495 -20.04 0.67 12.02
N VAL A 496 -19.55 0.11 10.91
CA VAL A 496 -18.47 -0.88 10.84
C VAL A 496 -17.23 -0.27 10.20
N HIS A 497 -16.07 -0.89 10.35
CA HIS A 497 -14.90 -0.49 9.59
C HIS A 497 -14.76 -1.19 8.22
N ASP A 498 -13.83 -0.75 7.37
CA ASP A 498 -13.61 -1.27 6.00
C ASP A 498 -13.39 -2.80 5.91
N TRP A 499 -13.08 -3.48 7.01
CA TRP A 499 -12.87 -4.93 7.10
C TRP A 499 -13.91 -5.72 7.94
N GLY A 500 -15.04 -5.10 8.32
CA GLY A 500 -16.13 -5.76 9.10
C GLY A 500 -15.85 -6.17 10.56
N TYR A 501 -15.13 -5.38 11.36
CA TYR A 501 -14.83 -5.65 12.78
C TYR A 501 -15.95 -5.10 13.62
N GLU A 502 -16.53 -5.98 14.40
CA GLU A 502 -17.42 -5.66 15.51
C GLU A 502 -16.55 -5.71 16.75
N ALA A 503 -16.35 -4.56 17.39
CA ALA A 503 -15.61 -4.54 18.65
C ALA A 503 -16.45 -5.22 19.74
N PRO A 504 -15.85 -6.07 20.59
CA PRO A 504 -16.56 -6.58 21.76
C PRO A 504 -16.92 -5.41 22.70
N GLY A 505 -18.15 -5.41 23.25
CA GLY A 505 -18.65 -4.38 24.17
C GLY A 505 -19.85 -3.58 23.64
N ARG A 506 -20.41 -2.71 24.47
CA ARG A 506 -21.53 -1.80 24.12
C ARG A 506 -20.99 -0.59 23.36
N ALA A 507 -21.10 -0.64 22.04
CA ALA A 507 -20.68 0.44 21.15
C ALA A 507 -21.79 1.50 20.94
N GLU A 508 -21.43 2.78 21.04
CA GLU A 508 -22.36 3.92 20.83
C GLU A 508 -21.70 5.03 20.01
N ILE A 509 -22.52 5.76 19.25
CA ILE A 509 -22.14 6.96 18.51
C ILE A 509 -22.91 8.14 19.09
N ARG A 510 -22.18 9.15 19.57
CA ARG A 510 -22.75 10.41 20.07
C ARG A 510 -22.53 11.49 19.02
N PHE A 511 -23.62 11.99 18.46
CA PHE A 511 -23.66 13.04 17.45
C PHE A 511 -24.10 14.35 18.08
N SER A 512 -23.44 15.46 17.73
CA SER A 512 -23.98 16.80 17.99
C SER A 512 -23.75 17.78 16.85
N PHE A 513 -24.77 18.59 16.55
CA PHE A 513 -24.73 19.67 15.56
C PHE A 513 -25.86 20.67 15.81
N ALA A 514 -25.55 21.97 15.81
CA ALA A 514 -26.56 23.04 15.92
C ALA A 514 -27.56 22.88 17.09
N GLY A 515 -27.08 22.42 18.26
CA GLY A 515 -27.91 22.17 19.45
C GLY A 515 -28.69 20.85 19.43
N ILE A 516 -28.58 20.06 18.36
CA ILE A 516 -29.14 18.71 18.28
C ILE A 516 -28.11 17.74 18.82
N GLU A 517 -28.52 16.90 19.77
CA GLU A 517 -27.71 15.80 20.30
C GLU A 517 -28.44 14.47 20.11
N LYS A 518 -27.71 13.44 19.69
CA LYS A 518 -28.23 12.08 19.50
C LYS A 518 -27.20 11.06 19.95
N THR A 519 -27.67 10.01 20.64
CA THR A 519 -26.88 8.82 20.94
C THR A 519 -27.47 7.65 20.15
N ILE A 520 -26.63 6.97 19.38
CA ILE A 520 -27.00 5.89 18.47
C ILE A 520 -26.31 4.62 18.94
N PRO A 521 -27.03 3.60 19.41
CA PRO A 521 -26.42 2.31 19.72
C PRO A 521 -25.97 1.63 18.42
N VAL A 522 -24.75 1.11 18.41
CA VAL A 522 -24.24 0.29 17.29
C VAL A 522 -24.62 -1.16 17.54
N THR A 523 -25.51 -1.70 16.71
CA THR A 523 -26.00 -3.08 16.82
C THR A 523 -25.22 -4.03 15.89
N PRO A 524 -25.15 -5.34 16.20
CA PRO A 524 -24.54 -6.33 15.30
C PRO A 524 -25.15 -6.26 13.89
N GLY A 525 -24.30 -6.30 12.86
CA GLY A 525 -24.71 -6.16 11.45
C GLY A 525 -25.06 -4.74 11.00
N MET A 526 -25.07 -3.73 11.88
CA MET A 526 -25.31 -2.33 11.51
C MET A 526 -24.13 -1.78 10.71
N ARG A 527 -24.32 -1.53 9.40
CA ARG A 527 -23.24 -1.02 8.54
C ARG A 527 -23.11 0.49 8.50
N GLU A 528 -24.22 1.20 8.69
CA GLU A 528 -24.32 2.65 8.55
C GLU A 528 -25.18 3.21 9.67
N TRP A 529 -24.77 4.34 10.23
CA TRP A 529 -25.56 5.14 11.15
C TRP A 529 -26.00 6.44 10.47
N GLN A 530 -27.15 6.97 10.89
CA GLN A 530 -27.72 8.19 10.32
C GLN A 530 -28.35 9.08 11.41
N VAL A 531 -28.30 10.39 11.20
CA VAL A 531 -29.05 11.41 11.94
C VAL A 531 -29.69 12.35 10.93
N THR A 532 -31.02 12.44 10.94
CA THR A 532 -31.74 13.41 10.10
C THR A 532 -31.95 14.70 10.90
N LEU A 533 -31.31 15.76 10.43
CA LEU A 533 -31.49 17.12 10.92
C LEU A 533 -32.80 17.69 10.36
N PRO A 534 -33.58 18.46 11.16
CA PRO A 534 -34.76 19.15 10.66
C PRO A 534 -34.37 20.24 9.64
N PRO A 535 -35.32 20.74 8.84
CA PRO A 535 -35.10 21.90 7.98
C PRO A 535 -34.53 23.09 8.75
N MET A 536 -33.42 23.65 8.28
CA MET A 536 -32.77 24.83 8.86
C MET A 536 -32.82 25.99 7.88
N LYS A 537 -32.95 27.22 8.39
CA LYS A 537 -32.82 28.43 7.58
C LYS A 537 -31.37 28.61 7.12
N ALA A 538 -31.18 29.22 5.95
CA ALA A 538 -29.85 29.59 5.48
C ALA A 538 -29.19 30.54 6.49
N SER A 539 -27.91 30.30 6.78
CA SER A 539 -27.14 31.08 7.73
C SER A 539 -25.64 30.94 7.44
N ALA A 540 -24.96 32.08 7.36
CA ALA A 540 -23.50 32.17 7.27
C ALA A 540 -22.80 31.98 8.63
N GLU A 541 -23.57 31.86 9.72
CA GLU A 541 -23.03 31.64 11.06
C GLU A 541 -22.32 30.26 11.14
N PRO A 542 -21.03 30.22 11.48
CA PRO A 542 -20.27 28.99 11.67
C PRO A 542 -20.89 28.07 12.73
N LYS A 543 -21.06 26.79 12.39
CA LYS A 543 -21.50 25.74 13.33
C LYS A 543 -20.46 24.63 13.44
N THR A 544 -20.50 23.91 14.55
CA THR A 544 -19.62 22.77 14.83
C THR A 544 -20.40 21.46 14.77
N LEU A 545 -19.90 20.52 13.96
CA LEU A 545 -20.36 19.14 13.86
C LEU A 545 -19.41 18.25 14.64
N ARG A 546 -19.93 17.47 15.58
CA ARG A 546 -19.14 16.57 16.42
C ARG A 546 -19.74 15.17 16.42
N VAL A 547 -18.88 14.16 16.27
CA VAL A 547 -19.23 12.74 16.34
C VAL A 547 -18.21 12.02 17.20
N VAL A 548 -18.68 11.35 18.25
CA VAL A 548 -17.85 10.59 19.19
C VAL A 548 -18.27 9.13 19.15
N PHE A 549 -17.31 8.22 19.05
CA PHE A 549 -17.54 6.78 19.15
C PHE A 549 -17.03 6.27 20.49
N THR A 550 -17.84 5.51 21.19
CA THR A 550 -17.52 4.93 22.50
C THR A 550 -17.75 3.43 22.54
N ILE A 551 -16.92 2.70 23.28
CA ILE A 551 -17.13 1.28 23.63
C ILE A 551 -17.14 1.19 25.16
N ASP A 552 -18.20 0.60 25.74
CA ASP A 552 -18.36 0.46 27.19
C ASP A 552 -18.21 1.78 27.97
N GLY A 553 -18.57 2.89 27.33
CA GLY A 553 -18.47 4.24 27.87
C GLY A 553 -17.12 4.94 27.64
N GLU A 554 -16.08 4.22 27.22
CA GLU A 554 -14.77 4.81 26.90
C GLU A 554 -14.76 5.40 25.50
N ARG A 555 -14.19 6.61 25.35
CA ARG A 555 -14.05 7.27 24.04
C ARG A 555 -12.96 6.61 23.22
N VAL A 556 -13.38 5.91 22.18
CA VAL A 556 -12.50 5.26 21.21
C VAL A 556 -12.10 6.21 20.09
N HIS A 557 -13.03 7.10 19.67
CA HIS A 557 -12.77 8.00 18.55
C HIS A 557 -13.59 9.29 18.61
N GLU A 558 -13.07 10.36 17.99
CA GLU A 558 -13.74 11.65 17.89
C GLU A 558 -13.47 12.35 16.54
N ARG A 559 -14.52 12.96 16.01
CA ARG A 559 -14.49 13.88 14.88
C ARG A 559 -15.14 15.18 15.29
N VAL A 560 -14.41 16.27 15.09
CA VAL A 560 -14.93 17.63 15.26
C VAL A 560 -14.64 18.36 13.96
N TYR A 561 -15.69 18.88 13.35
CA TYR A 561 -15.63 19.69 12.14
C TYR A 561 -16.26 21.03 12.42
N THR A 562 -15.56 22.08 12.06
CA THR A 562 -15.85 23.47 12.39
C THR A 562 -16.21 24.25 11.14
N ASN A 563 -16.79 25.43 11.36
CA ASN A 563 -17.15 26.33 10.27
C ASN A 563 -18.12 25.70 9.25
N VAL A 564 -19.00 24.81 9.68
CA VAL A 564 -20.08 24.29 8.85
C VAL A 564 -21.18 25.34 8.77
N VAL A 565 -21.66 25.68 7.57
CA VAL A 565 -22.71 26.70 7.35
C VAL A 565 -23.93 26.09 6.68
N ILE A 566 -25.07 26.78 6.73
CA ILE A 566 -26.33 26.32 6.12
C ILE A 566 -26.63 27.20 4.91
N GLY A 567 -26.85 26.61 3.75
CA GLY A 567 -26.96 27.34 2.48
C GLY A 567 -27.57 26.53 1.36
N GLU A 568 -27.52 27.04 0.14
CA GLU A 568 -27.98 26.31 -1.05
C GLU A 568 -26.87 25.43 -1.61
N VAL A 569 -27.16 24.14 -1.79
CA VAL A 569 -26.18 23.15 -2.24
C VAL A 569 -26.56 22.60 -3.60
N TRP A 570 -25.67 22.76 -4.57
CA TRP A 570 -25.79 22.20 -5.92
C TRP A 570 -24.70 21.15 -6.16
N TYR A 571 -25.08 20.04 -6.78
CA TYR A 571 -24.15 19.03 -7.26
C TYR A 571 -23.88 19.24 -8.74
N VAL A 572 -22.62 19.36 -9.12
CA VAL A 572 -22.20 19.59 -10.51
C VAL A 572 -21.32 18.43 -10.96
N ALA A 573 -21.82 17.67 -11.93
CA ALA A 573 -21.13 16.55 -12.54
C ALA A 573 -20.60 16.95 -13.92
N ALA A 574 -19.32 16.71 -14.17
CA ALA A 574 -18.69 17.13 -15.40
C ALA A 574 -17.62 16.16 -15.92
N PRO A 575 -17.43 16.05 -17.25
CA PRO A 575 -16.23 15.47 -17.81
C PRO A 575 -15.02 16.38 -17.59
N SER A 576 -13.81 15.83 -17.72
CA SER A 576 -12.58 16.61 -17.71
C SER A 576 -12.42 17.44 -18.99
N LEU A 577 -13.01 18.64 -19.01
CA LEU A 577 -12.94 19.59 -20.12
C LEU A 577 -12.66 21.01 -19.60
N PRO A 578 -11.99 21.87 -20.39
CA PRO A 578 -11.90 23.29 -20.08
C PRO A 578 -13.26 23.96 -20.30
N PHE A 579 -13.66 24.84 -19.36
CA PHE A 579 -14.93 25.58 -19.44
C PHE A 579 -14.69 27.06 -19.73
N ARG A 580 -15.46 27.60 -20.67
CA ARG A 580 -15.51 29.04 -20.97
C ARG A 580 -16.53 29.68 -20.04
N LEU A 581 -16.03 30.54 -19.15
CA LEU A 581 -16.86 31.18 -18.13
C LEU A 581 -17.26 32.59 -18.58
N PRO A 582 -18.53 32.99 -18.40
CA PRO A 582 -18.95 34.36 -18.66
C PRO A 582 -18.28 35.33 -17.66
N GLY A 583 -17.82 36.49 -18.15
CA GLY A 583 -17.17 37.52 -17.32
C GLY A 583 -18.11 38.18 -16.30
N GLY A 584 -17.54 38.86 -15.31
CA GLY A 584 -18.28 39.76 -14.40
C GLY A 584 -19.10 39.08 -13.29
N ALA A 585 -18.58 38.04 -12.63
CA ALA A 585 -19.27 37.45 -11.47
C ALA A 585 -19.34 38.46 -10.30
N PRO A 586 -20.49 38.59 -9.61
CA PRO A 586 -20.61 39.42 -8.41
C PRO A 586 -19.59 39.03 -7.34
N THR A 587 -19.05 40.01 -6.62
CA THR A 587 -18.15 39.79 -5.48
C THR A 587 -18.92 39.90 -4.18
N GLY A 588 -19.01 38.80 -3.42
CA GLY A 588 -19.68 38.75 -2.11
C GLY A 588 -20.45 37.45 -1.88
N GLY A 589 -20.75 37.15 -0.61
CA GLY A 589 -21.44 35.92 -0.19
C GLY A 589 -20.49 34.75 0.10
N VAL A 590 -20.90 33.85 1.01
CA VAL A 590 -20.11 32.66 1.36
C VAL A 590 -20.30 31.61 0.27
N VAL A 591 -19.35 31.47 -0.65
CA VAL A 591 -19.37 30.44 -1.70
C VAL A 591 -18.25 29.45 -1.45
N ARG A 592 -18.63 28.17 -1.28
CA ARG A 592 -17.67 27.09 -1.06
C ARG A 592 -17.88 25.98 -2.08
N ALA A 593 -16.80 25.34 -2.48
CA ALA A 593 -16.82 24.20 -3.37
C ALA A 593 -16.17 23.00 -2.72
N MET A 594 -16.77 21.83 -2.90
CA MET A 594 -16.13 20.55 -2.66
C MET A 594 -15.66 19.99 -3.99
N THR A 595 -14.36 19.92 -4.20
CA THR A 595 -13.76 19.42 -5.44
C THR A 595 -13.06 18.09 -5.23
N ARG A 596 -12.93 17.32 -6.32
CA ARG A 596 -12.05 16.15 -6.35
C ARG A 596 -10.59 16.58 -6.34
N ARG A 597 -9.77 15.98 -5.47
CA ARG A 597 -8.30 16.06 -5.59
C ARG A 597 -7.63 14.76 -6.03
N ALA A 598 -8.27 13.60 -5.79
CA ALA A 598 -7.71 12.30 -6.16
C ALA A 598 -7.64 12.07 -7.66
N LYS A 599 -6.60 11.33 -8.07
CA LYS A 599 -6.39 10.93 -9.46
C LYS A 599 -7.54 10.05 -9.98
N GLY A 600 -8.00 9.07 -9.19
CA GLY A 600 -9.07 8.15 -9.61
C GLY A 600 -10.46 8.79 -9.73
N SER A 601 -11.16 8.52 -10.85
CA SER A 601 -12.58 8.91 -11.08
C SER A 601 -13.51 7.73 -11.35
N THR A 602 -13.02 6.50 -11.27
CA THR A 602 -13.77 5.27 -11.56
C THR A 602 -13.51 4.20 -10.50
N SER A 603 -14.51 3.35 -10.23
CA SER A 603 -14.42 2.24 -9.28
C SER A 603 -15.46 1.17 -9.61
N SER A 604 -15.05 -0.10 -9.72
CA SER A 604 -15.98 -1.23 -9.80
C SER A 604 -16.75 -1.45 -8.49
N HIS A 605 -16.23 -0.96 -7.37
CA HIS A 605 -16.86 -1.03 -6.06
C HIS A 605 -17.56 0.29 -5.69
N LEU A 606 -18.72 0.19 -5.05
CA LEU A 606 -19.45 1.31 -4.47
C LEU A 606 -18.63 2.00 -3.37
N ARG A 607 -18.36 3.31 -3.51
CA ARG A 607 -17.67 4.11 -2.48
C ARG A 607 -18.68 4.86 -1.62
N ARG A 608 -19.16 4.23 -0.54
CA ARG A 608 -20.25 4.76 0.28
C ARG A 608 -19.86 5.89 1.24
N PHE A 609 -18.71 5.77 1.91
CA PHE A 609 -18.32 6.67 3.02
C PHE A 609 -17.15 7.61 2.68
N SER A 610 -16.55 7.45 1.51
CA SER A 610 -15.39 8.25 1.09
C SER A 610 -15.48 8.56 -0.39
N VAL A 611 -15.47 9.84 -0.75
CA VAL A 611 -15.33 10.25 -2.15
C VAL A 611 -13.86 10.45 -2.50
N CYS A 612 -13.48 10.14 -3.74
CA CYS A 612 -12.18 10.49 -4.32
C CYS A 612 -10.99 10.10 -3.41
N ILE A 613 -10.82 8.79 -3.19
CA ILE A 613 -9.78 8.26 -2.32
C ILE A 613 -8.37 8.43 -2.92
N SER A 614 -7.45 8.97 -2.13
CA SER A 614 -6.02 8.82 -2.39
C SER A 614 -5.53 7.45 -1.89
N THR A 615 -4.64 6.81 -2.64
CA THR A 615 -3.97 5.57 -2.23
C THR A 615 -2.82 5.83 -1.25
N THR A 616 -2.41 7.09 -1.07
CA THR A 616 -1.36 7.48 -0.12
C THR A 616 -1.94 7.79 1.28
N PRO A 617 -1.23 7.45 2.37
CA PRO A 617 -1.71 7.62 3.74
C PRO A 617 -2.06 9.07 4.13
N GLU A 618 -1.31 10.04 3.63
CA GLU A 618 -1.41 11.46 4.03
C GLU A 618 -2.67 12.15 3.48
N ASN A 619 -3.30 11.57 2.44
CA ASN A 619 -4.25 12.27 1.59
C ASN A 619 -5.57 11.50 1.34
N ARG A 620 -5.90 10.48 2.14
CA ARG A 620 -7.03 9.57 1.87
C ARG A 620 -8.37 10.27 1.60
N TYR A 621 -8.61 11.45 2.19
CA TYR A 621 -9.82 12.26 2.02
C TYR A 621 -9.51 13.53 1.23
N GLU A 622 -9.07 13.35 -0.02
CA GLU A 622 -8.49 14.41 -0.82
C GLU A 622 -9.52 15.49 -1.21
N SER A 623 -10.82 15.19 -1.16
CA SER A 623 -11.88 16.20 -1.31
C SER A 623 -12.12 16.99 -0.01
N ARG A 624 -12.07 18.31 -0.11
CA ARG A 624 -12.32 19.26 0.98
C ARG A 624 -13.28 20.35 0.52
N TRP A 625 -14.00 20.95 1.46
CA TRP A 625 -14.73 22.18 1.21
C TRP A 625 -13.76 23.36 1.32
N GLU A 626 -13.69 24.16 0.28
CA GLU A 626 -12.84 25.35 0.21
C GLU A 626 -13.62 26.52 -0.36
N GLU A 627 -13.14 27.73 -0.10
CA GLU A 627 -13.66 28.92 -0.76
C GLU A 627 -13.53 28.79 -2.29
N ALA A 628 -14.63 28.98 -3.01
CA ALA A 628 -14.62 28.90 -4.47
C ALA A 628 -14.03 30.19 -5.07
N ARG A 629 -12.73 30.16 -5.36
CA ARG A 629 -11.97 31.33 -5.83
C ARG A 629 -12.09 31.57 -7.33
N GLU A 630 -12.06 30.50 -8.11
CA GLU A 630 -12.05 30.54 -9.57
C GLU A 630 -12.74 29.31 -10.18
N GLY A 631 -12.85 29.29 -11.51
CA GLY A 631 -13.47 28.18 -12.23
C GLY A 631 -15.00 28.16 -12.18
N LEU A 632 -15.58 27.09 -12.73
CA LEU A 632 -17.03 26.93 -12.88
C LEU A 632 -17.77 26.98 -11.54
N ALA A 633 -17.25 26.32 -10.51
CA ALA A 633 -17.88 26.31 -9.18
C ALA A 633 -17.96 27.72 -8.58
N ALA A 634 -16.92 28.54 -8.73
CA ALA A 634 -16.94 29.93 -8.27
C ALA A 634 -17.91 30.79 -9.10
N ALA A 635 -17.87 30.69 -10.43
CA ALA A 635 -18.74 31.46 -11.32
C ALA A 635 -20.22 31.16 -11.07
N LEU A 636 -20.57 29.88 -10.92
CA LEU A 636 -21.92 29.44 -10.61
C LEU A 636 -22.35 29.89 -9.21
N GLY A 637 -21.54 29.56 -8.20
CA GLY A 637 -21.90 29.81 -6.81
C GLY A 637 -22.07 31.28 -6.47
N ARG A 638 -21.24 32.17 -7.04
CA ARG A 638 -21.36 33.63 -6.84
C ARG A 638 -22.65 34.20 -7.44
N ARG A 639 -23.09 33.69 -8.58
CA ARG A 639 -24.37 34.13 -9.19
C ARG A 639 -25.58 33.65 -8.40
N ILE A 640 -25.53 32.42 -7.89
CA ILE A 640 -26.57 31.91 -6.97
C ILE A 640 -26.58 32.75 -5.69
N ALA A 641 -25.42 32.99 -5.07
CA ALA A 641 -25.30 33.77 -3.84
C ALA A 641 -25.80 35.21 -4.04
N ALA A 642 -25.43 35.86 -5.14
CA ALA A 642 -25.90 37.20 -5.46
C ALA A 642 -27.42 37.27 -5.71
N GLN A 643 -28.02 36.20 -6.23
CA GLN A 643 -29.46 36.14 -6.45
C GLN A 643 -30.25 35.85 -5.17
N THR A 644 -29.73 34.99 -4.31
CA THR A 644 -30.47 34.43 -3.16
C THR A 644 -30.12 35.10 -1.84
N GLY A 645 -28.95 35.75 -1.75
CA GLY A 645 -28.38 36.26 -0.50
C GLY A 645 -27.85 35.17 0.44
N ASN A 646 -27.94 33.89 0.06
CA ASN A 646 -27.61 32.75 0.91
C ASN A 646 -26.15 32.31 0.73
N PRO A 647 -25.54 31.64 1.73
CA PRO A 647 -24.36 30.82 1.51
C PRO A 647 -24.63 29.77 0.43
N VAL A 648 -23.62 29.46 -0.40
CA VAL A 648 -23.74 28.50 -1.50
C VAL A 648 -22.64 27.46 -1.41
N GLY A 649 -23.02 26.19 -1.53
CA GLY A 649 -22.14 25.04 -1.64
C GLY A 649 -22.21 24.42 -3.04
N ILE A 650 -21.08 24.28 -3.72
CA ILE A 650 -21.00 23.56 -4.99
C ILE A 650 -20.20 22.26 -4.80
N ILE A 651 -20.87 21.12 -4.87
CA ILE A 651 -20.19 19.82 -4.94
C ILE A 651 -19.80 19.58 -6.39
N PHE A 652 -18.54 19.85 -6.75
CA PHE A 652 -18.05 19.79 -8.12
C PHE A 652 -17.23 18.52 -8.37
N MET A 653 -17.81 17.57 -9.09
CA MET A 653 -17.21 16.27 -9.40
C MET A 653 -16.91 16.16 -10.88
N GLN A 654 -15.62 16.23 -11.19
CA GLN A 654 -15.09 16.10 -12.54
C GLN A 654 -14.42 14.73 -12.73
N SER A 655 -14.64 14.08 -13.88
CA SER A 655 -13.87 12.88 -14.26
C SER A 655 -12.39 13.20 -14.42
N GLU A 656 -11.54 12.16 -14.53
CA GLU A 656 -10.10 12.36 -14.74
C GLU A 656 -9.77 12.88 -16.15
N GLY A 657 -8.77 13.75 -16.24
CA GLY A 657 -8.13 14.16 -17.49
C GLY A 657 -6.61 14.17 -17.37
N GLY A 658 -5.92 13.96 -18.49
CA GLY A 658 -4.46 13.84 -18.57
C GLY A 658 -4.01 12.80 -19.61
N LYS A 659 -2.69 12.68 -19.84
CA LYS A 659 -2.13 11.69 -20.79
C LYS A 659 -2.51 10.27 -20.36
N GLY A 660 -3.33 9.59 -21.16
CA GLY A 660 -3.77 8.22 -20.95
C GLY A 660 -5.10 8.05 -20.20
N ALA A 661 -5.73 9.14 -19.73
CA ALA A 661 -7.06 9.08 -19.13
C ALA A 661 -8.14 8.99 -20.22
N VAL A 662 -9.02 7.99 -20.13
CA VAL A 662 -10.17 7.85 -21.03
C VAL A 662 -11.37 8.56 -20.41
N SER A 663 -11.90 9.57 -21.09
CA SER A 663 -13.13 10.26 -20.67
C SER A 663 -14.27 9.24 -20.55
N PRO A 664 -15.03 9.23 -19.44
CA PRO A 664 -16.06 8.24 -19.22
C PRO A 664 -17.25 8.43 -20.17
N GLU A 665 -17.74 7.32 -20.71
CA GLU A 665 -19.03 7.23 -21.41
C GLU A 665 -20.20 7.55 -20.46
N LEU A 666 -21.36 7.91 -21.02
CA LEU A 666 -22.55 8.28 -20.26
C LEU A 666 -22.99 7.15 -19.30
N LYS A 667 -22.97 5.90 -19.77
CA LYS A 667 -23.31 4.70 -18.97
C LYS A 667 -22.44 4.53 -17.70
N SER A 668 -21.23 5.09 -17.66
CA SER A 668 -20.36 5.03 -16.47
C SER A 668 -20.90 5.90 -15.32
N TRP A 669 -21.74 6.89 -15.61
CA TRP A 669 -22.34 7.80 -14.62
C TRP A 669 -23.71 7.32 -14.11
N ILE A 670 -24.25 6.24 -14.67
CA ILE A 670 -25.57 5.71 -14.34
C ILE A 670 -25.42 4.67 -13.23
N PRO A 671 -26.16 4.76 -12.10
CA PRO A 671 -26.15 3.70 -11.09
C PRO A 671 -26.62 2.38 -11.70
N ALA A 672 -26.01 1.27 -11.29
CA ALA A 672 -26.25 -0.06 -11.89
C ALA A 672 -27.73 -0.48 -11.92
N GLU A 673 -28.54 -0.01 -10.97
CA GLU A 673 -29.98 -0.32 -10.88
C GLU A 673 -30.84 0.49 -11.85
N ALA A 674 -30.34 1.62 -12.37
CA ALA A 674 -31.04 2.45 -13.33
C ALA A 674 -30.72 2.10 -14.79
N LEU A 675 -29.72 1.23 -15.02
CA LEU A 675 -29.35 0.80 -16.37
C LEU A 675 -30.51 0.10 -17.10
N ASN A 676 -31.40 -0.60 -16.39
CA ASN A 676 -32.57 -1.24 -16.98
C ASN A 676 -33.65 -0.27 -17.49
N GLN A 677 -33.50 1.04 -17.26
CA GLN A 677 -34.41 2.06 -17.78
C GLN A 677 -34.06 2.47 -19.22
N ALA A 678 -32.92 2.05 -19.76
CA ALA A 678 -32.49 2.31 -21.12
C ALA A 678 -32.30 0.98 -21.88
N PRO A 679 -33.04 0.75 -22.99
CA PRO A 679 -32.88 -0.45 -23.82
C PRO A 679 -31.43 -0.73 -24.24
N SER A 680 -30.64 0.28 -24.63
CA SER A 680 -29.23 0.09 -25.00
C SER A 680 -28.32 -0.41 -23.87
N LEU A 681 -28.75 -0.34 -22.61
CA LEU A 681 -27.96 -0.68 -21.44
C LEU A 681 -28.40 -1.98 -20.75
N LEU A 682 -29.35 -2.73 -21.33
CA LEU A 682 -29.83 -3.98 -20.73
C LEU A 682 -28.71 -5.02 -20.58
N ALA A 683 -27.82 -5.15 -21.56
CA ALA A 683 -26.68 -6.07 -21.47
C ALA A 683 -25.71 -5.68 -20.34
N ASP A 684 -25.45 -4.38 -20.14
CA ASP A 684 -24.66 -3.88 -19.02
C ASP A 684 -25.36 -4.15 -17.68
N TYR A 685 -26.67 -3.95 -17.61
CA TYR A 685 -27.50 -4.25 -16.43
C TYR A 685 -27.43 -5.72 -16.05
N GLU A 686 -27.62 -6.64 -17.01
CA GLU A 686 -27.57 -8.08 -16.81
C GLU A 686 -26.17 -8.54 -16.38
N ASN A 687 -25.12 -7.98 -17.00
CA ASN A 687 -23.75 -8.29 -16.62
C ASN A 687 -23.44 -7.87 -15.17
N LEU A 688 -23.88 -6.68 -14.75
CA LEU A 688 -23.72 -6.21 -13.36
C LEU A 688 -24.68 -6.90 -12.37
N ALA A 689 -25.83 -7.41 -12.84
CA ALA A 689 -26.76 -8.20 -12.03
C ALA A 689 -26.09 -9.45 -11.46
N ALA A 690 -25.08 -10.01 -12.14
CA ALA A 690 -24.28 -11.13 -11.67
C ALA A 690 -23.58 -10.90 -10.31
N LEU A 691 -23.52 -9.65 -9.81
CA LEU A 691 -22.97 -9.29 -8.49
C LEU A 691 -24.03 -8.85 -7.47
N ARG A 692 -25.32 -8.84 -7.84
CA ARG A 692 -26.43 -8.43 -6.98
C ARG A 692 -27.21 -9.62 -6.44
N PRO A 693 -27.17 -9.90 -5.13
CA PRO A 693 -27.95 -10.97 -4.51
C PRO A 693 -29.44 -10.89 -4.87
N GLY A 694 -30.08 -12.05 -5.02
CA GLY A 694 -31.51 -12.14 -5.36
C GLY A 694 -31.84 -12.06 -6.86
N THR A 695 -30.85 -11.89 -7.74
CA THR A 695 -31.07 -11.95 -9.20
C THR A 695 -30.75 -13.34 -9.77
N GLU A 696 -31.39 -13.72 -10.88
CA GLU A 696 -31.08 -14.98 -11.56
C GLU A 696 -29.63 -15.03 -12.07
N GLN A 697 -29.11 -13.89 -12.55
CA GLN A 697 -27.73 -13.74 -13.00
C GLN A 697 -26.74 -13.96 -11.85
N TYR A 698 -27.06 -13.49 -10.64
CA TYR A 698 -26.24 -13.75 -9.45
C TYR A 698 -26.20 -15.23 -9.07
N LEU A 699 -27.36 -15.90 -9.09
CA LEU A 699 -27.45 -17.33 -8.81
C LEU A 699 -26.68 -18.15 -9.86
N ALA A 700 -26.81 -17.78 -11.14
CA ALA A 700 -26.04 -18.40 -12.22
C ALA A 700 -24.53 -18.18 -12.03
N ASN A 701 -24.12 -16.97 -11.66
CA ASN A 701 -22.72 -16.65 -11.39
C ASN A 701 -22.18 -17.42 -10.17
N GLY A 702 -22.99 -17.61 -9.11
CA GLY A 702 -22.64 -18.46 -7.97
C GLY A 702 -22.42 -19.91 -8.34
N ARG A 703 -23.30 -20.50 -9.14
CA ARG A 703 -23.11 -21.86 -9.66
C ARG A 703 -21.86 -21.98 -10.51
N ARG A 704 -21.61 -21.02 -11.41
CA ARG A 704 -20.37 -20.93 -12.18
C ARG A 704 -19.14 -20.83 -11.27
N TYR A 705 -19.19 -19.99 -10.24
CA TYR A 705 -18.08 -19.79 -9.31
C TYR A 705 -17.73 -21.07 -8.55
N LEU A 706 -18.72 -21.79 -8.04
CA LEU A 706 -18.54 -23.10 -7.41
C LEU A 706 -17.98 -24.14 -8.39
N ALA A 707 -18.53 -24.21 -9.61
CA ALA A 707 -18.06 -25.12 -10.64
C ALA A 707 -16.60 -24.82 -11.05
N ALA A 708 -16.24 -23.55 -11.16
CA ALA A 708 -14.88 -23.13 -11.49
C ALA A 708 -13.88 -23.52 -10.40
N TRP A 709 -14.24 -23.41 -9.11
CA TRP A 709 -13.40 -23.89 -8.02
C TRP A 709 -13.25 -25.41 -8.03
N LYS A 710 -14.34 -26.15 -8.23
CA LYS A 710 -14.30 -27.60 -8.35
C LYS A 710 -13.37 -28.02 -9.50
N ALA A 711 -13.51 -27.42 -10.69
CA ALA A 711 -12.66 -27.65 -11.85
C ALA A 711 -11.19 -27.23 -11.60
N TYR A 712 -10.96 -26.12 -10.88
CA TYR A 712 -9.61 -25.69 -10.51
C TYR A 712 -8.87 -26.78 -9.73
N TRP A 713 -9.53 -27.39 -8.75
CA TRP A 713 -8.95 -28.46 -7.93
C TRP A 713 -8.91 -29.83 -8.61
N SER A 714 -9.88 -30.15 -9.48
CA SER A 714 -9.96 -31.46 -10.14
C SER A 714 -9.21 -31.55 -11.46
N GLU A 715 -8.95 -30.43 -12.14
CA GLU A 715 -8.36 -30.41 -13.49
C GLU A 715 -7.05 -29.61 -13.51
N TYR A 716 -7.08 -28.35 -13.10
CA TYR A 716 -5.92 -27.46 -13.24
C TYR A 716 -4.76 -27.85 -12.31
N VAL A 717 -5.02 -28.02 -11.01
CA VAL A 717 -3.97 -28.34 -10.03
C VAL A 717 -3.30 -29.70 -10.30
N PRO A 718 -4.02 -30.79 -10.61
CA PRO A 718 -3.40 -32.05 -11.01
C PRO A 718 -2.47 -31.93 -12.23
N GLN A 719 -2.85 -31.14 -13.24
CA GLN A 719 -1.99 -30.89 -14.41
C GLN A 719 -0.72 -30.10 -14.05
N LEU A 720 -0.85 -29.06 -13.21
CA LEU A 720 0.29 -28.31 -12.69
C LEU A 720 1.28 -29.23 -11.96
N ILE A 721 0.77 -30.11 -11.08
CA ILE A 721 1.59 -31.08 -10.33
C ILE A 721 2.24 -32.10 -11.28
N ALA A 722 1.48 -32.66 -12.23
CA ALA A 722 1.97 -33.70 -13.13
C ALA A 722 3.02 -33.19 -14.11
N THR A 723 2.85 -31.97 -14.62
CA THR A 723 3.77 -31.38 -15.61
C THR A 723 4.93 -30.65 -14.98
N ARG A 724 4.81 -30.24 -13.70
CA ARG A 724 5.77 -29.37 -13.00
C ARG A 724 6.05 -28.08 -13.77
N ARG A 725 5.04 -27.59 -14.50
CA ARG A 725 5.05 -26.37 -15.33
C ARG A 725 3.76 -25.60 -15.09
N VAL A 726 3.81 -24.28 -15.23
CA VAL A 726 2.58 -23.48 -15.28
C VAL A 726 1.83 -23.80 -16.59
N PRO A 727 0.57 -24.28 -16.55
CA PRO A 727 -0.21 -24.49 -17.75
C PRO A 727 -0.40 -23.17 -18.53
N ASP A 728 -0.32 -23.24 -19.86
CA ASP A 728 -0.62 -22.16 -20.83
C ASP A 728 0.35 -20.96 -20.94
N GLY A 729 1.55 -21.01 -20.34
CA GLY A 729 2.57 -19.96 -20.51
C GLY A 729 2.17 -18.57 -19.99
N LYS A 730 0.98 -18.45 -19.37
CA LYS A 730 0.54 -17.24 -18.68
C LYS A 730 1.12 -17.25 -17.28
N ALA A 731 2.00 -16.29 -17.01
CA ALA A 731 2.50 -16.13 -15.67
C ALA A 731 1.35 -15.69 -14.72
N TRP A 732 1.22 -16.39 -13.60
CA TRP A 732 0.46 -16.03 -12.38
C TRP A 732 -1.08 -16.20 -12.35
N GLY A 733 -1.54 -16.85 -11.27
CA GLY A 733 -2.70 -16.51 -10.41
C GLY A 733 -4.07 -16.19 -11.02
N SER A 734 -4.46 -16.93 -12.05
CA SER A 734 -5.86 -17.05 -12.44
C SER A 734 -6.55 -18.14 -11.61
N TYR A 735 -6.85 -17.85 -10.35
CA TYR A 735 -7.81 -18.64 -9.59
C TYR A 735 -9.23 -18.09 -9.78
N PRO A 736 -10.27 -18.92 -9.63
CA PRO A 736 -11.64 -18.47 -9.77
C PRO A 736 -11.96 -17.31 -8.84
N THR A 737 -12.58 -16.25 -9.38
CA THR A 737 -13.16 -15.17 -8.58
C THR A 737 -14.63 -15.02 -8.91
N PHE A 738 -15.41 -14.56 -7.94
CA PHE A 738 -16.84 -14.36 -8.13
C PHE A 738 -17.12 -13.28 -9.20
N ALA A 739 -16.26 -12.27 -9.30
CA ALA A 739 -16.42 -11.15 -10.24
C ALA A 739 -15.85 -11.40 -11.64
N SER A 740 -15.20 -12.54 -11.92
CA SER A 740 -14.53 -12.77 -13.21
C SER A 740 -15.46 -12.81 -14.42
N SER A 741 -16.77 -13.01 -14.23
CA SER A 741 -17.78 -12.97 -15.30
C SER A 741 -18.26 -11.55 -15.62
N VAL A 742 -17.87 -10.55 -14.84
CA VAL A 742 -18.32 -9.16 -15.00
C VAL A 742 -17.30 -8.37 -15.79
N THR A 743 -17.71 -7.90 -16.95
CA THR A 743 -16.87 -7.16 -17.91
C THR A 743 -17.37 -5.75 -18.14
N SER A 744 -18.63 -5.45 -17.78
CA SER A 744 -19.21 -4.12 -17.90
C SER A 744 -18.47 -3.11 -17.03
N LYS A 745 -18.26 -1.93 -17.61
CA LYS A 745 -17.72 -0.75 -16.92
C LYS A 745 -18.79 0.30 -16.60
N ALA A 746 -20.06 -0.01 -16.83
CA ALA A 746 -21.16 0.88 -16.50
C ALA A 746 -21.20 1.16 -14.97
N GLY A 747 -21.63 2.36 -14.60
CA GLY A 747 -21.69 2.82 -13.20
C GLY A 747 -20.35 3.04 -12.49
N GLN A 748 -19.19 2.80 -13.11
CA GLN A 748 -17.91 2.93 -12.41
C GLN A 748 -17.60 4.37 -11.98
N THR A 749 -17.98 5.37 -12.77
CA THR A 749 -17.84 6.78 -12.40
C THR A 749 -18.85 7.18 -11.33
N TYR A 750 -20.10 6.71 -11.43
CA TYR A 750 -21.11 6.88 -10.38
C TYR A 750 -20.60 6.35 -9.03
N ASN A 751 -20.08 5.14 -9.02
CA ASN A 751 -19.58 4.48 -7.82
C ASN A 751 -18.47 5.26 -7.11
N ALA A 752 -17.63 5.96 -7.88
CA ALA A 752 -16.48 6.69 -7.37
C ALA A 752 -16.78 8.14 -6.98
N LEU A 753 -17.63 8.83 -7.75
CA LEU A 753 -17.83 10.28 -7.63
C LEU A 753 -19.19 10.66 -7.01
N VAL A 754 -20.22 9.82 -7.15
CA VAL A 754 -21.61 10.20 -6.86
C VAL A 754 -22.16 9.44 -5.65
N HIS A 755 -21.91 8.13 -5.57
CA HIS A 755 -22.54 7.24 -4.59
C HIS A 755 -22.29 7.66 -3.13
N SER A 756 -21.13 8.25 -2.82
CA SER A 756 -20.81 8.72 -1.46
C SER A 756 -21.73 9.84 -0.98
N PHE A 757 -22.44 10.52 -1.89
CA PHE A 757 -23.36 11.60 -1.58
C PHE A 757 -24.81 11.15 -1.52
N THR A 758 -25.13 9.85 -1.65
CA THR A 758 -26.54 9.41 -1.71
C THR A 758 -26.97 8.73 -0.40
N PRO A 759 -27.95 9.26 0.38
CA PRO A 759 -28.83 10.37 0.03
C PRO A 759 -28.23 11.73 0.41
N ALA A 760 -28.27 12.72 -0.48
CA ALA A 760 -27.97 14.10 -0.13
C ALA A 760 -29.22 14.96 -0.33
N ALA A 761 -29.43 15.87 0.61
CA ALA A 761 -30.32 17.00 0.42
C ALA A 761 -29.59 18.03 -0.44
N LEU A 762 -30.13 18.29 -1.63
CA LEU A 762 -29.56 19.22 -2.61
C LEU A 762 -30.70 20.08 -3.17
N ARG A 763 -30.40 21.32 -3.53
CA ARG A 763 -31.33 22.16 -4.31
C ARG A 763 -31.49 21.59 -5.72
N GLY A 764 -30.39 21.15 -6.32
CA GLY A 764 -30.41 20.56 -7.65
C GLY A 764 -29.08 19.95 -8.08
N VAL A 765 -29.12 19.35 -9.26
CA VAL A 765 -27.98 18.76 -9.97
C VAL A 765 -27.80 19.49 -11.30
N ALA A 766 -26.56 19.81 -11.64
CA ALA A 766 -26.15 20.21 -12.98
C ALA A 766 -25.27 19.10 -13.60
N PHE A 767 -25.68 18.55 -14.74
CA PHE A 767 -24.93 17.52 -15.47
C PHE A 767 -24.40 18.08 -16.79
N ILE A 768 -23.08 18.07 -16.97
CA ILE A 768 -22.41 18.53 -18.19
C ILE A 768 -22.02 17.33 -19.03
N ALA A 769 -22.41 17.36 -20.29
CA ALA A 769 -22.09 16.34 -21.28
C ALA A 769 -20.70 16.57 -21.88
N GLY A 770 -20.07 15.51 -22.37
CA GLY A 770 -18.77 15.59 -23.04
C GLY A 770 -18.68 14.68 -24.27
N PRO A 771 -17.61 14.83 -25.08
CA PRO A 771 -17.47 14.12 -26.35
C PRO A 771 -17.64 12.60 -26.24
N ALA A 772 -17.02 11.97 -25.23
CA ALA A 772 -17.05 10.52 -25.03
C ALA A 772 -18.46 9.94 -24.80
N MET A 773 -19.44 10.78 -24.44
CA MET A 773 -20.82 10.35 -24.19
C MET A 773 -21.63 10.14 -25.48
N VAL A 774 -21.15 10.65 -26.62
CA VAL A 774 -21.82 10.54 -27.93
C VAL A 774 -20.91 9.95 -29.02
N GLN A 775 -19.61 9.83 -28.75
CA GLN A 775 -18.60 9.48 -29.75
C GLN A 775 -18.84 8.13 -30.43
N GLN A 776 -19.33 7.12 -29.70
CA GLN A 776 -19.44 5.76 -30.21
C GLN A 776 -20.56 5.59 -31.26
N ASP A 777 -21.68 6.28 -31.11
CA ASP A 777 -22.89 6.09 -31.92
C ASP A 777 -23.45 7.38 -32.52
N GLY A 778 -22.74 8.49 -32.35
CA GLY A 778 -23.17 9.84 -32.78
C GLY A 778 -24.29 10.43 -31.92
N GLY A 779 -24.55 9.88 -30.73
CA GLY A 779 -25.62 10.31 -29.81
C GLY A 779 -26.94 9.56 -29.99
N ALA A 780 -26.96 8.44 -30.72
CA ALA A 780 -28.17 7.68 -30.99
C ALA A 780 -28.83 7.14 -29.71
N THR A 781 -28.04 6.75 -28.70
CA THR A 781 -28.53 6.25 -27.42
C THR A 781 -28.54 7.32 -26.30
N TYR A 782 -28.14 8.55 -26.61
CA TYR A 782 -27.94 9.60 -25.59
C TYR A 782 -29.21 9.92 -24.80
N GLY A 783 -30.35 10.06 -25.48
CA GLY A 783 -31.62 10.44 -24.86
C GLY A 783 -32.07 9.46 -23.79
N GLU A 784 -32.18 8.17 -24.13
CA GLU A 784 -32.61 7.13 -23.19
C GLU A 784 -31.61 6.93 -22.03
N GLN A 785 -30.30 7.00 -22.30
CA GLN A 785 -29.28 6.87 -21.27
C GLN A 785 -29.27 8.07 -20.31
N LEU A 786 -29.49 9.29 -20.81
CA LEU A 786 -29.57 10.48 -19.95
C LEU A 786 -30.83 10.46 -19.09
N SER A 787 -31.96 9.97 -19.63
CA SER A 787 -33.17 9.76 -18.84
C SER A 787 -32.94 8.75 -17.71
N ALA A 788 -32.28 7.63 -17.99
CA ALA A 788 -31.88 6.65 -16.98
C ALA A 788 -30.94 7.25 -15.91
N LEU A 789 -29.97 8.07 -16.33
CA LEU A 789 -29.08 8.80 -15.42
C LEU A 789 -29.88 9.73 -14.50
N ALA A 790 -30.69 10.61 -15.08
CA ALA A 790 -31.42 11.65 -14.35
C ALA A 790 -32.40 11.02 -13.35
N ASN A 791 -33.17 10.02 -13.79
CA ASN A 791 -34.12 9.32 -12.93
C ASN A 791 -33.41 8.50 -11.83
N GLY A 792 -32.31 7.82 -12.17
CA GLY A 792 -31.50 7.08 -11.20
C GLY A 792 -30.89 7.98 -10.13
N TRP A 793 -30.41 9.18 -10.50
CA TRP A 793 -29.86 10.14 -9.56
C TRP A 793 -30.95 10.75 -8.68
N LYS A 794 -32.08 11.15 -9.24
CA LYS A 794 -33.24 11.66 -8.48
C LYS A 794 -33.75 10.66 -7.45
N GLN A 795 -33.78 9.37 -7.79
CA GLN A 795 -34.17 8.34 -6.84
C GLN A 795 -33.17 8.21 -5.67
N ARG A 796 -31.88 8.44 -5.94
CA ARG A 796 -30.79 8.25 -4.97
C ARG A 796 -30.52 9.47 -4.10
N PHE A 797 -30.69 10.66 -4.64
CA PHE A 797 -30.71 11.91 -3.89
C PHE A 797 -32.13 12.10 -3.36
N GLY A 798 -32.38 11.69 -2.10
CA GLY A 798 -33.70 11.50 -1.50
C GLY A 798 -34.60 12.74 -1.30
N GLY A 799 -34.70 13.64 -2.27
CA GLY A 799 -35.61 14.79 -2.29
C GLY A 799 -36.61 14.69 -3.44
N GLY A 800 -37.92 14.74 -3.14
CA GLY A 800 -39.01 14.62 -4.12
C GLY A 800 -39.08 15.71 -5.19
N ASP A 801 -38.29 16.79 -5.04
CA ASP A 801 -38.31 17.98 -5.90
C ASP A 801 -36.92 18.36 -6.48
N LEU A 802 -35.97 17.43 -6.57
CA LEU A 802 -34.62 17.72 -7.08
C LEU A 802 -34.64 18.29 -8.51
N ASP A 803 -34.15 19.52 -8.67
CA ASP A 803 -33.96 20.13 -10.00
C ASP A 803 -32.81 19.43 -10.74
N PHE A 804 -33.05 19.02 -11.99
CA PHE A 804 -32.01 18.41 -12.83
C PHE A 804 -31.79 19.23 -14.09
N VAL A 805 -30.71 20.01 -14.11
CA VAL A 805 -30.30 20.84 -15.25
C VAL A 805 -29.18 20.10 -15.99
N TYR A 806 -29.26 20.01 -17.31
CA TYR A 806 -28.25 19.31 -18.09
C TYR A 806 -27.97 19.98 -19.42
N THR A 807 -26.75 19.79 -19.93
CA THR A 807 -26.40 20.22 -21.29
C THR A 807 -26.85 19.19 -22.31
N LEU A 808 -27.37 19.65 -23.44
CA LEU A 808 -27.74 18.86 -24.61
C LEU A 808 -26.83 19.29 -25.76
N PRO A 809 -25.95 18.43 -26.30
CA PRO A 809 -25.11 18.81 -27.44
C PRO A 809 -25.98 19.17 -28.65
N SER A 810 -25.49 20.03 -29.53
CA SER A 810 -26.17 20.29 -30.80
C SER A 810 -26.04 19.12 -31.78
N ARG A 811 -26.81 19.15 -32.88
CA ARG A 811 -26.67 18.15 -33.95
C ARG A 811 -25.32 18.21 -34.67
N GLU A 812 -24.59 19.31 -34.58
CA GLU A 812 -23.23 19.41 -35.10
C GLU A 812 -22.25 18.60 -34.25
N LEU A 813 -22.41 18.65 -32.92
CA LEU A 813 -21.60 17.88 -31.99
C LEU A 813 -22.01 16.40 -31.89
N ALA A 814 -23.30 16.10 -32.14
CA ALA A 814 -23.88 14.76 -32.08
C ALA A 814 -24.90 14.56 -33.23
N PRO A 815 -24.45 14.10 -34.42
CA PRO A 815 -25.29 14.03 -35.62
C PRO A 815 -26.55 13.16 -35.50
N ARG A 816 -26.52 12.15 -34.63
CA ARG A 816 -27.61 11.20 -34.39
C ARG A 816 -28.30 11.41 -33.04
N LEU A 817 -28.15 12.59 -32.45
CA LEU A 817 -28.65 12.89 -31.12
C LEU A 817 -30.14 12.57 -30.96
N THR A 818 -30.43 11.68 -30.00
CA THR A 818 -31.77 11.50 -29.45
C THR A 818 -31.98 12.40 -28.24
N LYS A 819 -33.20 12.90 -28.05
CA LYS A 819 -33.56 13.75 -26.91
C LYS A 819 -33.99 12.87 -25.73
N PRO A 820 -33.68 13.26 -24.48
CA PRO A 820 -34.18 12.55 -23.31
C PRO A 820 -35.70 12.66 -23.22
N GLU A 821 -36.38 11.53 -23.09
CA GLU A 821 -37.82 11.45 -22.85
C GLU A 821 -38.08 10.92 -21.43
N GLN A 822 -39.19 11.33 -20.80
CA GLN A 822 -39.63 10.76 -19.50
C GLN A 822 -38.69 10.99 -18.31
N ILE A 823 -37.94 12.10 -18.26
CA ILE A 823 -37.27 12.53 -17.02
C ILE A 823 -38.35 12.94 -16.01
N LYS A 824 -38.42 12.21 -14.88
CA LYS A 824 -39.43 12.43 -13.83
C LYS A 824 -39.13 13.72 -13.06
N GLY A 825 -40.15 14.53 -12.79
CA GLY A 825 -40.02 15.77 -12.01
C GLY A 825 -39.28 16.89 -12.73
N ARG A 826 -38.88 17.94 -12.00
CA ARG A 826 -38.33 19.18 -12.57
C ARG A 826 -37.00 18.94 -13.29
N SER A 827 -36.91 19.32 -14.57
CA SER A 827 -35.68 19.27 -15.34
C SER A 827 -35.59 20.40 -16.38
N ALA A 828 -34.38 20.75 -16.81
CA ALA A 828 -34.14 21.71 -17.89
C ALA A 828 -32.96 21.26 -18.75
N ALA A 829 -33.17 21.23 -20.07
CA ALA A 829 -32.13 21.07 -21.05
C ALA A 829 -31.56 22.44 -21.44
N VAL A 830 -30.25 22.51 -21.61
CA VAL A 830 -29.54 23.66 -22.18
C VAL A 830 -28.78 23.18 -23.41
N GLU A 831 -29.17 23.64 -24.60
CA GLU A 831 -28.45 23.28 -25.81
C GLU A 831 -27.05 23.93 -25.82
N VAL A 832 -26.02 23.17 -26.22
CA VAL A 832 -24.64 23.65 -26.33
C VAL A 832 -24.11 23.40 -27.74
N GLN A 833 -23.49 24.43 -28.33
CA GLN A 833 -22.83 24.34 -29.64
C GLN A 833 -21.34 23.98 -29.51
N ASP A 834 -20.79 24.10 -28.30
CA ASP A 834 -19.41 23.74 -27.95
C ASP A 834 -19.38 23.11 -26.56
N TRP A 835 -18.56 22.07 -26.37
CA TRP A 835 -18.51 21.31 -25.11
C TRP A 835 -18.02 22.13 -23.91
N GLY A 836 -17.27 23.20 -24.14
CA GLY A 836 -16.77 24.09 -23.09
C GLY A 836 -17.73 25.23 -22.75
N ASP A 837 -18.82 25.43 -23.52
CA ASP A 837 -19.78 26.50 -23.27
C ASP A 837 -20.79 26.10 -22.18
N VAL A 838 -20.70 26.80 -21.05
CA VAL A 838 -21.54 26.56 -19.86
C VAL A 838 -22.34 27.79 -19.45
N ALA A 839 -22.38 28.85 -20.26
CA ALA A 839 -23.05 30.09 -19.91
C ALA A 839 -24.56 29.89 -19.69
N GLY A 840 -25.24 29.24 -20.64
CA GLY A 840 -26.67 28.93 -20.52
C GLY A 840 -26.99 27.96 -19.37
N LEU A 841 -26.06 27.05 -19.05
CA LEU A 841 -26.21 26.14 -17.91
C LEU A 841 -26.22 26.93 -16.59
N ILE A 842 -25.26 27.85 -16.44
CA ILE A 842 -25.18 28.72 -15.26
C ILE A 842 -26.47 29.51 -15.11
N GLU A 843 -26.98 30.12 -16.18
CA GLU A 843 -28.23 30.89 -16.15
C GLU A 843 -29.45 30.02 -15.77
N ALA A 844 -29.55 28.81 -16.32
CA ALA A 844 -30.63 27.87 -16.02
C ALA A 844 -30.61 27.42 -14.55
N VAL A 845 -29.43 27.16 -13.99
CA VAL A 845 -29.26 26.80 -12.57
C VAL A 845 -29.61 27.98 -11.66
N VAL A 846 -29.10 29.18 -11.97
CA VAL A 846 -29.37 30.42 -11.24
C VAL A 846 -30.88 30.70 -11.21
N LYS A 847 -31.57 30.64 -12.37
CA LYS A 847 -33.02 30.80 -12.46
C LYS A 847 -33.82 29.84 -11.57
N ARG A 848 -33.35 28.60 -11.38
CA ARG A 848 -33.98 27.58 -10.51
C ARG A 848 -33.60 27.70 -9.03
N SER A 849 -32.67 28.57 -8.70
CA SER A 849 -32.32 28.93 -7.32
C SER A 849 -33.21 30.05 -6.77
N ARG A 850 -34.07 30.66 -7.62
CA ARG A 850 -35.28 31.38 -7.17
C ARG A 850 -36.30 30.41 -6.60
#